data_AF-A0A7C7HKI3-F1
#
_entry.id   AF-A0A7C7HKI3-F1
#
_cell.length_a   1.000
_cell.length_b   1.000
_cell.length_c   1.000
_cell.angle_alpha   90.00
_cell.angle_beta   90.00
_cell.angle_gamma   90.00
#
_symmetry.space_group_name_H-M   'P 1'
#
loop_
_entity.id
_entity.type
_entity.pdbx_description
1 polymer ?
#
loop_
_entity_poly.entity_id
_entity_poly.type
_entity_poly.pdbx_seq_one_letter_code
_entity_poly.pdbx_strand_id
1 'polypeptide(L)'
;MYVSKLFFYVATYLVYSMFVGSDIIAPEVNREDKLNQQQDTPFIVYARDYMQPCFADYVPHRAEIESSFTVGVAQNEYEPIQVGIYVPSQRKYPLRNVSLTIHSNIQYEIGCLYYLETARSRQLDQGQVYEGRRPAMPVYLIPKNRINKIEPGRSAAFWITFHPDATVQPGQYEIPTTISVEGEKPRTFSLHLTVHSLILPRPDAAFGCYYRIDRIAGCDVPVEIEVPYRGRKYQEMYALDMAKHGHNTVQITSFFPGFGTDSYQQSGRAKPPSWYHPWLTLMDESDFTDDGLIDPIRFIEEQLEIYKQVGLISLDIPIWTVSEGSSNRKAFVADTLRRIVIDKKYPEILLYQRDEPPVWPDETFSKEEIEHVKQFKKLGNCRGVAAMGGSAVLAWGHLHDVWIVYGGRITPEMVAEAERQGAEVWTYLHDLRITNPLAHRYFAGLYTWGLRLNGNLVYCYQHGEVGQPHPVWLSDQHRPSKEQILGLVIPSQNGPIPGVGYEGRREGIDDYRYLQLLESRITVASLNSPIRNEAEKWLTELRERIVQSAIDGKLFNHVTVWDLDWLNPSPDLFPHDYYQIRQKTLQYISQLEYVCEEDSTAQMLGSRSFPVSGLEGTDYEDESITTCIQAIENGAVESKRSAACALALRNFGTEEALEALVLMLDFPDVRIPAIRAIRSMGVQAISAMPAVGRLLQNTDPFIRAHALLTLEAIGMKAAEGLIRGLKDPFPMNAYLAAVCLGRQGEVAIQALPALRNNLKSPIYLIRQGANKAIQQIDKK
;
A
#
# COMPACT_ATOMS: atom_id res chain seq x y z
N MET A 1 3.75 -11.76 -55.01
CA MET A 1 2.64 -12.57 -54.46
C MET A 1 2.83 -12.69 -52.97
N TYR A 2 2.04 -11.92 -52.23
CA TYR A 2 1.90 -11.95 -50.78
C TYR A 2 0.98 -13.11 -50.40
N VAL A 3 1.46 -14.03 -49.55
CA VAL A 3 0.58 -14.86 -48.72
C VAL A 3 1.08 -14.76 -47.28
N SER A 4 0.49 -13.75 -46.63
CA SER A 4 0.11 -13.63 -45.22
C SER A 4 0.84 -14.43 -44.13
N LYS A 5 1.68 -13.67 -43.39
CA LYS A 5 2.01 -13.84 -41.95
C LYS A 5 0.79 -13.81 -40.99
N LEU A 6 -0.43 -13.94 -41.50
CA LEU A 6 -1.67 -13.84 -40.72
C LEU A 6 -2.08 -15.17 -40.06
N PHE A 7 -1.55 -16.31 -40.54
CA PHE A 7 -1.92 -17.63 -40.00
C PHE A 7 -1.15 -18.04 -38.73
N PHE A 8 0.02 -17.45 -38.47
CA PHE A 8 0.76 -17.73 -37.23
C PHE A 8 0.21 -16.97 -36.02
N TYR A 9 -0.41 -15.79 -36.20
CA TYR A 9 -0.95 -15.01 -35.09
C TYR A 9 -2.27 -15.56 -34.53
N VAL A 10 -3.06 -16.29 -35.32
CA VAL A 10 -4.37 -16.84 -34.87
C VAL A 10 -4.19 -18.19 -34.15
N ALA A 11 -3.20 -18.99 -34.54
CA ALA A 11 -2.90 -20.26 -33.88
C ALA A 11 -2.25 -20.06 -32.50
N THR A 12 -1.40 -19.03 -32.33
CA THR A 12 -0.82 -18.71 -31.01
C THR A 12 -1.86 -18.13 -30.05
N TYR A 13 -2.85 -17.37 -30.55
CA TYR A 13 -3.93 -16.82 -29.72
C TYR A 13 -4.91 -17.89 -29.19
N LEU A 14 -5.17 -18.94 -29.99
CA LEU A 14 -6.06 -20.05 -29.62
C LEU A 14 -5.41 -21.08 -28.67
N VAL A 15 -4.07 -21.20 -28.69
CA VAL A 15 -3.35 -22.02 -27.70
C VAL A 15 -3.05 -21.22 -26.43
N TYR A 16 -2.85 -19.89 -26.51
CA TYR A 16 -2.77 -19.02 -25.33
C TYR A 16 -4.08 -19.04 -24.53
N SER A 17 -5.24 -19.07 -25.19
CA SER A 17 -6.56 -19.12 -24.52
C SER A 17 -6.84 -20.40 -23.72
N MET A 18 -6.01 -21.45 -23.81
CA MET A 18 -6.19 -22.68 -23.02
C MET A 18 -5.44 -22.66 -21.68
N PHE A 19 -4.60 -21.66 -21.42
CA PHE A 19 -3.93 -21.45 -20.13
C PHE A 19 -3.81 -19.95 -19.78
N VAL A 20 -4.78 -19.12 -20.15
CA VAL A 20 -4.93 -17.80 -19.52
C VAL A 20 -5.43 -18.07 -18.11
N GLY A 21 -4.53 -18.00 -17.12
CA GLY A 21 -4.95 -17.97 -15.72
C GLY A 21 -6.01 -16.90 -15.57
N SER A 22 -7.15 -17.27 -15.00
CA SER A 22 -8.27 -16.35 -14.86
C SER A 22 -7.81 -15.07 -14.18
N ASP A 23 -8.35 -13.93 -14.63
CA ASP A 23 -8.20 -12.63 -13.98
C ASP A 23 -8.81 -12.60 -12.57
N ILE A 24 -9.38 -13.71 -12.11
CA ILE A 24 -10.19 -13.88 -10.93
C ILE A 24 -9.43 -14.66 -9.85
N ILE A 25 -9.44 -14.18 -8.61
CA ILE A 25 -8.80 -14.83 -7.46
C ILE A 25 -9.56 -16.07 -6.97
N ALA A 26 -10.88 -16.10 -7.19
CA ALA A 26 -11.73 -17.20 -6.75
C ALA A 26 -11.51 -18.42 -7.66
N PRO A 27 -11.13 -19.59 -7.10
CA PRO A 27 -10.89 -20.79 -7.87
C PRO A 27 -12.16 -21.27 -8.57
N GLU A 28 -12.03 -21.98 -9.69
CA GLU A 28 -13.17 -22.63 -10.35
C GLU A 28 -13.92 -23.56 -9.40
N VAL A 29 -15.24 -23.65 -9.56
CA VAL A 29 -16.06 -24.59 -8.81
C VAL A 29 -15.87 -25.98 -9.40
N ASN A 30 -15.14 -26.80 -8.68
CA ASN A 30 -14.81 -28.16 -9.09
C ASN A 30 -16.03 -29.08 -9.08
N ARG A 31 -15.99 -30.05 -9.99
CA ARG A 31 -16.99 -31.11 -10.13
C ARG A 31 -16.76 -32.22 -9.12
N GLU A 32 -17.73 -32.44 -8.24
CA GLU A 32 -17.68 -33.46 -7.19
C GLU A 32 -17.55 -34.89 -7.73
N ASP A 33 -18.15 -35.20 -8.89
CA ASP A 33 -18.03 -36.52 -9.50
C ASP A 33 -16.59 -36.90 -9.87
N LYS A 34 -15.68 -35.92 -9.95
CA LYS A 34 -14.23 -36.18 -10.13
C LYS A 34 -13.54 -36.73 -8.88
N LEU A 35 -14.21 -36.75 -7.72
CA LEU A 35 -13.71 -37.36 -6.48
C LEU A 35 -13.78 -38.90 -6.50
N ASN A 36 -14.54 -39.50 -7.42
CA ASN A 36 -14.73 -40.96 -7.52
C ASN A 36 -15.10 -41.57 -6.15
N GLN A 37 -14.43 -42.65 -5.74
CA GLN A 37 -14.69 -43.37 -4.48
C GLN A 37 -14.52 -42.50 -3.22
N GLN A 38 -13.83 -41.35 -3.28
CA GLN A 38 -13.67 -40.48 -2.12
C GLN A 38 -14.99 -39.83 -1.69
N GLN A 39 -15.95 -39.68 -2.62
CA GLN A 39 -17.27 -39.13 -2.30
C GLN A 39 -18.03 -40.00 -1.30
N ASP A 40 -17.71 -41.30 -1.20
CA ASP A 40 -18.34 -42.26 -0.29
C ASP A 40 -17.82 -42.16 1.15
N THR A 41 -16.80 -41.33 1.38
CA THR A 41 -16.26 -41.10 2.71
C THR A 41 -17.13 -40.13 3.52
N PRO A 42 -17.18 -40.26 4.87
CA PRO A 42 -17.96 -39.35 5.71
C PRO A 42 -17.62 -37.86 5.53
N PHE A 43 -16.36 -37.57 5.26
CA PHE A 43 -15.78 -36.26 4.99
C PHE A 43 -14.38 -36.42 4.38
N ILE A 44 -13.84 -35.39 3.76
CA ILE A 44 -12.53 -35.40 3.10
C ILE A 44 -11.66 -34.32 3.74
N VAL A 45 -10.40 -34.64 4.01
CA VAL A 45 -9.38 -33.71 4.50
C VAL A 45 -8.39 -33.48 3.37
N TYR A 46 -8.00 -32.23 3.10
CA TYR A 46 -7.16 -31.88 1.95
C TYR A 46 -6.26 -30.67 2.23
N ALA A 47 -5.09 -30.65 1.57
CA ALA A 47 -4.12 -29.57 1.65
C ALA A 47 -4.38 -28.54 0.55
N ARG A 48 -4.71 -27.32 0.95
CA ARG A 48 -4.99 -26.22 0.02
C ARG A 48 -4.11 -25.03 0.33
N ASP A 49 -3.60 -24.40 -0.73
CA ASP A 49 -2.86 -23.15 -0.63
C ASP A 49 -3.66 -22.09 0.15
N TYR A 50 -3.08 -21.56 1.22
CA TYR A 50 -3.69 -20.56 2.07
C TYR A 50 -3.90 -19.22 1.33
N MET A 51 -3.11 -18.94 0.29
CA MET A 51 -3.30 -17.77 -0.58
C MET A 51 -4.52 -17.88 -1.49
N GLN A 52 -5.10 -19.07 -1.58
CA GLN A 52 -6.42 -19.27 -2.16
C GLN A 52 -7.35 -19.79 -1.05
N PRO A 53 -7.81 -18.91 -0.14
CA PRO A 53 -8.62 -19.32 1.00
C PRO A 53 -9.74 -20.27 0.59
N CYS A 54 -9.97 -21.29 1.41
CA CYS A 54 -10.97 -22.30 1.15
C CYS A 54 -12.37 -21.67 1.07
N PHE A 55 -12.95 -21.58 -0.13
CA PHE A 55 -14.32 -21.11 -0.32
C PHE A 55 -15.34 -22.16 0.12
N ALA A 56 -16.50 -21.72 0.62
CA ALA A 56 -17.50 -22.62 1.19
C ALA A 56 -18.08 -23.60 0.16
N ASP A 57 -18.13 -23.23 -1.11
CA ASP A 57 -18.56 -24.07 -2.24
C ASP A 57 -17.41 -24.81 -2.95
N TYR A 58 -16.19 -24.70 -2.42
CA TYR A 58 -15.04 -25.37 -3.03
C TYR A 58 -15.10 -26.88 -2.85
N VAL A 59 -14.85 -27.60 -3.94
CA VAL A 59 -14.66 -29.05 -3.95
C VAL A 59 -13.17 -29.32 -4.22
N PRO A 60 -12.47 -30.10 -3.37
CA PRO A 60 -11.04 -30.30 -3.53
C PRO A 60 -10.69 -31.10 -4.79
N HIS A 61 -9.53 -30.84 -5.36
CA HIS A 61 -8.93 -31.72 -6.35
C HIS A 61 -8.35 -32.97 -5.69
N ARG A 62 -8.31 -34.07 -6.44
CA ARG A 62 -7.63 -35.30 -6.00
C ARG A 62 -6.17 -35.05 -5.59
N ALA A 63 -5.47 -34.18 -6.31
CA ALA A 63 -4.11 -33.80 -5.98
C ALA A 63 -4.00 -33.14 -4.59
N GLU A 64 -4.97 -32.29 -4.19
CA GLU A 64 -4.98 -31.66 -2.85
C GLU A 64 -5.28 -32.68 -1.74
N ILE A 65 -6.07 -33.72 -2.04
CA ILE A 65 -6.38 -34.81 -1.09
C ILE A 65 -5.15 -35.70 -0.86
N GLU A 66 -4.41 -35.98 -1.94
CA GLU A 66 -3.22 -36.84 -1.90
C GLU A 66 -1.95 -36.07 -1.48
N SER A 67 -2.00 -34.74 -1.43
CA SER A 67 -0.88 -33.89 -1.05
C SER A 67 -0.60 -33.93 0.45
N SER A 68 0.67 -33.78 0.79
CA SER A 68 1.10 -33.57 2.17
C SER A 68 0.90 -32.11 2.59
N PHE A 69 0.66 -31.91 3.88
CA PHE A 69 0.56 -30.59 4.49
C PHE A 69 1.96 -30.06 4.78
N THR A 70 2.60 -29.42 3.80
CA THR A 70 4.00 -28.98 3.92
C THR A 70 4.11 -27.47 3.92
N VAL A 71 4.94 -26.92 4.81
CA VAL A 71 5.27 -25.49 4.83
C VAL A 71 6.70 -25.24 5.33
N GLY A 72 7.34 -24.18 4.86
CA GLY A 72 8.68 -23.76 5.25
C GLY A 72 8.65 -22.38 5.88
N VAL A 73 9.38 -22.19 6.98
CA VAL A 73 9.34 -21.00 7.83
C VAL A 73 10.74 -20.61 8.30
N ALA A 74 11.05 -19.32 8.33
CA ALA A 74 12.25 -18.78 8.94
C ALA A 74 12.13 -18.66 10.46
N GLN A 75 13.26 -18.63 11.17
CA GLN A 75 13.28 -18.31 12.60
C GLN A 75 12.92 -16.84 12.78
N ASN A 76 11.81 -16.51 13.46
CA ASN A 76 11.17 -15.17 13.55
C ASN A 76 10.09 -14.82 12.51
N GLU A 77 9.61 -15.79 11.74
CA GLU A 77 8.49 -15.62 10.80
C GLU A 77 7.18 -16.21 11.37
N TYR A 78 6.05 -15.76 10.83
CA TYR A 78 4.73 -16.36 11.06
C TYR A 78 4.25 -16.98 9.74
N GLU A 79 4.23 -18.30 9.65
CA GLU A 79 3.91 -18.99 8.40
C GLU A 79 2.65 -19.86 8.56
N PRO A 80 1.64 -19.67 7.69
CA PRO A 80 0.37 -20.37 7.79
C PRO A 80 0.32 -21.69 7.00
N ILE A 81 -0.53 -22.59 7.46
CA ILE A 81 -0.98 -23.75 6.73
C ILE A 81 -2.51 -23.86 6.82
N GLN A 82 -3.16 -24.18 5.69
CA GLN A 82 -4.61 -24.32 5.62
C GLN A 82 -4.99 -25.80 5.46
N VAL A 83 -5.83 -26.28 6.39
CA VAL A 83 -6.39 -27.62 6.39
C VAL A 83 -7.85 -27.57 5.98
N GLY A 84 -8.14 -27.97 4.75
CA GLY A 84 -9.48 -28.01 4.19
C GLY A 84 -10.25 -29.27 4.63
N ILE A 85 -11.55 -29.10 4.86
CA ILE A 85 -12.50 -30.18 5.16
C ILE A 85 -13.68 -30.05 4.23
N TYR A 86 -13.90 -31.04 3.38
CA TYR A 86 -15.04 -31.10 2.47
C TYR A 86 -16.03 -32.18 2.92
N VAL A 87 -17.32 -31.88 2.88
CA VAL A 87 -18.40 -32.82 3.20
C VAL A 87 -19.09 -33.22 1.89
N PRO A 88 -19.00 -34.48 1.44
CA PRO A 88 -19.65 -34.90 0.21
C PRO A 88 -21.15 -34.62 0.19
N SER A 89 -21.68 -34.17 -0.95
CA SER A 89 -23.08 -33.72 -1.09
C SER A 89 -24.09 -34.84 -0.87
N GLN A 90 -23.70 -36.09 -1.11
CA GLN A 90 -24.54 -37.27 -0.88
C GLN A 90 -24.76 -37.59 0.61
N ARG A 91 -24.00 -36.95 1.51
CA ARG A 91 -24.18 -37.13 2.95
C ARG A 91 -25.54 -36.56 3.40
N LYS A 92 -26.32 -37.36 4.12
CA LYS A 92 -27.69 -36.97 4.56
C LYS A 92 -27.73 -35.88 5.63
N TYR A 93 -26.72 -35.83 6.50
CA TYR A 93 -26.68 -34.95 7.66
C TYR A 93 -25.37 -34.17 7.71
N PRO A 94 -25.37 -32.92 8.19
CA PRO A 94 -24.15 -32.11 8.36
C PRO A 94 -23.18 -32.76 9.33
N LEU A 95 -21.88 -32.45 9.19
CA LEU A 95 -20.92 -32.68 10.26
C LEU A 95 -21.18 -31.71 11.41
N ARG A 96 -20.98 -32.16 12.63
CA ARG A 96 -21.11 -31.35 13.84
C ARG A 96 -19.86 -31.44 14.70
N ASN A 97 -19.56 -30.36 15.41
CA ASN A 97 -18.46 -30.28 16.38
C ASN A 97 -17.13 -30.79 15.83
N VAL A 98 -16.78 -30.35 14.62
CA VAL A 98 -15.51 -30.67 13.97
C VAL A 98 -14.40 -29.91 14.70
N SER A 99 -13.40 -30.61 15.22
CA SER A 99 -12.29 -30.00 15.97
C SER A 99 -10.95 -30.50 15.47
N LEU A 100 -9.95 -29.62 15.52
CA LEU A 100 -8.58 -29.93 15.13
C LEU A 100 -7.66 -29.81 16.36
N THR A 101 -6.87 -30.85 16.59
CA THR A 101 -5.87 -30.91 17.67
C THR A 101 -4.49 -31.12 17.08
N ILE A 102 -3.54 -30.30 17.52
CA ILE A 102 -2.13 -30.35 17.12
C ILE A 102 -1.29 -30.70 18.35
N HIS A 103 -0.30 -31.56 18.16
CA HIS A 103 0.69 -31.89 19.19
C HIS A 103 2.06 -31.37 18.75
N SER A 104 2.36 -30.13 19.11
CA SER A 104 3.61 -29.43 18.74
C SER A 104 4.25 -28.76 19.94
N ASN A 105 5.57 -28.76 19.98
CA ASN A 105 6.37 -27.93 20.91
C ASN A 105 6.75 -26.58 20.28
N ILE A 106 6.51 -26.40 18.99
CA ILE A 106 6.70 -25.13 18.28
C ILE A 106 5.44 -24.29 18.49
N GLN A 107 5.58 -22.99 18.76
CA GLN A 107 4.43 -22.12 18.98
C GLN A 107 3.55 -22.04 17.73
N TYR A 108 2.23 -22.03 17.94
CA TYR A 108 1.25 -21.92 16.87
C TYR A 108 -0.04 -21.26 17.34
N GLU A 109 -0.78 -20.70 16.39
CA GLU A 109 -2.15 -20.19 16.56
C GLU A 109 -3.10 -20.97 15.64
N ILE A 110 -4.36 -21.19 16.07
CA ILE A 110 -5.39 -21.86 15.25
C ILE A 110 -6.59 -20.94 15.07
N GLY A 111 -6.95 -20.71 13.81
CA GLY A 111 -8.16 -20.02 13.39
C GLY A 111 -9.11 -20.92 12.58
N CYS A 112 -10.40 -20.58 12.58
CA CYS A 112 -11.39 -21.13 11.66
C CYS A 112 -11.81 -20.04 10.67
N LEU A 113 -11.92 -20.38 9.38
CA LEU A 113 -12.49 -19.45 8.38
C LEU A 113 -13.95 -19.12 8.71
N TYR A 114 -14.24 -17.83 8.79
CA TYR A 114 -15.59 -17.28 8.79
C TYR A 114 -15.99 -16.85 7.39
N TYR A 115 -17.22 -17.19 7.01
CA TYR A 115 -17.74 -16.96 5.67
C TYR A 115 -18.81 -15.88 5.65
N LEU A 116 -18.70 -14.95 4.72
CA LEU A 116 -19.69 -13.93 4.44
C LEU A 116 -20.57 -14.34 3.27
N GLU A 117 -21.89 -14.50 3.50
CA GLU A 117 -22.85 -14.75 2.43
C GLU A 117 -23.06 -13.50 1.55
N THR A 118 -22.70 -13.60 0.27
CA THR A 118 -22.71 -12.50 -0.70
C THR A 118 -24.12 -11.96 -0.98
N ALA A 119 -25.15 -12.78 -0.80
CA ALA A 119 -26.55 -12.34 -0.94
C ALA A 119 -27.01 -11.45 0.22
N ARG A 120 -26.35 -11.54 1.39
CA ARG A 120 -26.73 -10.81 2.61
C ARG A 120 -25.93 -9.52 2.82
N SER A 121 -24.79 -9.36 2.14
CA SER A 121 -23.82 -8.31 2.44
C SER A 121 -23.90 -7.06 1.56
N ARG A 122 -24.64 -7.06 0.44
CA ARG A 122 -24.51 -5.98 -0.56
C ARG A 122 -25.84 -5.40 -1.04
N GLN A 123 -26.36 -4.42 -0.30
CA GLN A 123 -27.48 -3.60 -0.78
C GLN A 123 -27.10 -2.73 -2.00
N LEU A 124 -25.82 -2.33 -2.11
CA LEU A 124 -25.31 -1.47 -3.19
C LEU A 124 -25.16 -2.20 -4.55
N ASP A 125 -25.23 -3.53 -4.57
CA ASP A 125 -24.98 -4.37 -5.76
C ASP A 125 -26.27 -4.96 -6.37
N GLN A 126 -27.45 -4.47 -5.98
CA GLN A 126 -28.70 -4.94 -6.55
C GLN A 126 -28.70 -4.78 -8.08
N GLY A 127 -28.56 -5.91 -8.79
CA GLY A 127 -28.60 -5.99 -10.25
C GLY A 127 -27.25 -6.11 -10.97
N GLN A 128 -26.10 -6.06 -10.28
CA GLN A 128 -24.78 -6.20 -10.90
C GLN A 128 -24.29 -7.66 -10.86
N VAL A 129 -23.86 -8.19 -12.01
CA VAL A 129 -23.28 -9.52 -12.17
C VAL A 129 -21.77 -9.35 -12.35
N TYR A 130 -20.99 -9.91 -11.43
CA TYR A 130 -19.53 -9.92 -11.49
C TYR A 130 -19.05 -11.31 -11.85
N GLU A 131 -18.08 -11.40 -12.75
CA GLU A 131 -17.38 -12.64 -13.02
C GLU A 131 -16.62 -13.07 -11.75
N GLY A 132 -16.66 -14.36 -11.40
CA GLY A 132 -15.98 -14.86 -10.20
C GLY A 132 -16.76 -14.74 -8.88
N ARG A 133 -17.93 -14.08 -8.89
CA ARG A 133 -18.79 -13.98 -7.70
C ARG A 133 -19.09 -15.36 -7.11
N ARG A 134 -18.90 -15.51 -5.79
CA ARG A 134 -19.23 -16.72 -5.02
C ARG A 134 -20.38 -16.45 -4.05
N PRO A 135 -21.18 -17.46 -3.69
CA PRO A 135 -22.30 -17.29 -2.76
C PRO A 135 -21.85 -16.99 -1.32
N ALA A 136 -20.67 -17.46 -0.93
CA ALA A 136 -20.08 -17.17 0.37
C ALA A 136 -18.55 -17.11 0.27
N MET A 137 -17.95 -16.04 0.80
CA MET A 137 -16.50 -15.81 0.76
C MET A 137 -15.87 -15.96 2.14
N PRO A 138 -14.66 -16.52 2.24
CA PRO A 138 -13.87 -16.44 3.47
C PRO A 138 -13.47 -14.98 3.74
N VAL A 139 -13.62 -14.53 4.99
CA VAL A 139 -13.36 -13.12 5.38
C VAL A 139 -12.47 -13.01 6.62
N TYR A 140 -12.79 -13.72 7.69
CA TYR A 140 -12.08 -13.61 8.98
C TYR A 140 -11.53 -14.95 9.47
N LEU A 141 -10.47 -14.89 10.27
CA LEU A 141 -9.89 -16.02 10.97
C LEU A 141 -10.27 -15.97 12.44
N ILE A 142 -11.28 -16.75 12.82
CA ILE A 142 -11.80 -16.72 14.18
C ILE A 142 -10.88 -17.56 15.06
N PRO A 143 -10.30 -17.02 16.15
CA PRO A 143 -9.33 -17.73 16.99
C PRO A 143 -10.00 -18.85 17.80
N LYS A 144 -10.21 -19.99 17.15
CA LYS A 144 -10.83 -21.19 17.71
C LYS A 144 -10.38 -22.41 16.91
N ASN A 145 -10.38 -23.57 17.56
CA ASN A 145 -10.03 -24.87 16.96
C ASN A 145 -11.24 -25.77 16.71
N ARG A 146 -12.45 -25.19 16.66
CA ARG A 146 -13.71 -25.93 16.45
C ARG A 146 -14.62 -25.22 15.44
N ILE A 147 -15.16 -26.01 14.52
CA ILE A 147 -16.21 -25.65 13.58
C ILE A 147 -17.49 -26.37 14.01
N ASN A 148 -18.53 -25.60 14.35
CA ASN A 148 -19.76 -26.15 14.94
C ASN A 148 -20.53 -27.03 13.95
N LYS A 149 -20.56 -26.65 12.67
CA LYS A 149 -21.35 -27.31 11.63
C LYS A 149 -20.71 -27.13 10.26
N ILE A 150 -20.72 -28.18 9.42
CA ILE A 150 -20.41 -28.10 7.99
C ILE A 150 -21.50 -28.83 7.22
N GLU A 151 -22.16 -28.14 6.28
CA GLU A 151 -23.26 -28.71 5.48
C GLU A 151 -22.75 -29.67 4.39
N PRO A 152 -23.56 -30.65 3.95
CA PRO A 152 -23.26 -31.44 2.76
C PRO A 152 -23.03 -30.56 1.52
N GLY A 153 -22.06 -30.92 0.70
CA GLY A 153 -21.64 -30.17 -0.49
C GLY A 153 -20.89 -28.88 -0.18
N ARG A 154 -20.36 -28.73 1.05
CA ARG A 154 -19.61 -27.54 1.48
C ARG A 154 -18.24 -27.90 2.02
N SER A 155 -17.32 -26.95 1.87
CA SER A 155 -16.03 -26.93 2.53
C SER A 155 -16.00 -25.97 3.71
N ALA A 156 -15.13 -26.26 4.68
CA ALA A 156 -14.64 -25.32 5.68
C ALA A 156 -13.13 -25.56 5.88
N ALA A 157 -12.43 -24.67 6.57
CA ALA A 157 -11.01 -24.89 6.87
C ALA A 157 -10.58 -24.38 8.23
N PHE A 158 -9.54 -25.05 8.74
CA PHE A 158 -8.69 -24.56 9.81
C PHE A 158 -7.47 -23.87 9.20
N TRP A 159 -7.05 -22.78 9.81
CA TRP A 159 -5.85 -22.02 9.48
C TRP A 159 -4.92 -22.10 10.67
N ILE A 160 -3.70 -22.59 10.47
CA ILE A 160 -2.74 -22.80 11.54
C ILE A 160 -1.49 -21.99 11.20
N THR A 161 -1.15 -21.04 12.06
CA THR A 161 0.03 -20.18 11.86
C THR A 161 1.12 -20.60 12.81
N PHE A 162 2.24 -21.10 12.29
CA PHE A 162 3.41 -21.46 13.07
C PHE A 162 4.33 -20.26 13.29
N HIS A 163 4.91 -20.17 14.47
CA HIS A 163 5.89 -19.14 14.81
C HIS A 163 7.05 -19.76 15.61
N PRO A 164 8.08 -20.30 14.95
CA PRO A 164 9.25 -20.80 15.65
C PRO A 164 10.04 -19.64 16.24
N ASP A 165 10.22 -19.67 17.56
CA ASP A 165 11.14 -18.76 18.24
C ASP A 165 12.60 -19.14 17.97
N ALA A 166 13.53 -18.28 18.39
CA ALA A 166 14.97 -18.48 18.17
C ALA A 166 15.55 -19.74 18.85
N THR A 167 14.81 -20.39 19.76
CA THR A 167 15.24 -21.62 20.43
C THR A 167 14.94 -22.89 19.62
N VAL A 168 13.99 -22.80 18.67
CA VAL A 168 13.62 -23.90 17.78
C VAL A 168 14.77 -24.16 16.81
N GLN A 169 15.25 -25.41 16.79
CA GLN A 169 16.36 -25.81 15.91
C GLN A 169 15.93 -25.84 14.45
N PRO A 170 16.76 -25.39 13.50
CA PRO A 170 16.51 -25.61 12.09
C PRO A 170 16.39 -27.10 11.77
N GLY A 171 15.45 -27.47 10.90
CA GLY A 171 15.21 -28.87 10.56
C GLY A 171 13.80 -29.16 10.06
N GLN A 172 13.55 -30.45 9.82
CA GLN A 172 12.25 -30.97 9.41
C GLN A 172 11.50 -31.49 10.64
N TYR A 173 10.26 -31.06 10.80
CA TYR A 173 9.38 -31.45 11.88
C TYR A 173 8.14 -32.13 11.32
N GLU A 174 7.82 -33.30 11.85
CA GLU A 174 6.55 -33.98 11.60
C GLU A 174 5.65 -33.77 12.82
N ILE A 175 4.54 -33.08 12.62
CA ILE A 175 3.66 -32.62 13.70
C ILE A 175 2.34 -33.41 13.64
N PRO A 176 2.11 -34.35 14.58
CA PRO A 176 0.89 -35.14 14.60
C PRO A 176 -0.35 -34.26 14.80
N THR A 177 -1.32 -34.46 13.92
CA THR A 177 -2.57 -33.69 13.88
C THR A 177 -3.77 -34.62 13.79
N THR A 178 -4.82 -34.29 14.54
CA THR A 178 -6.06 -35.08 14.59
C THR A 178 -7.27 -34.20 14.31
N ILE A 179 -8.12 -34.62 13.39
CA ILE A 179 -9.47 -34.11 13.20
C ILE A 179 -10.46 -35.05 13.90
N SER A 180 -11.20 -34.51 14.86
CA SER A 180 -12.26 -35.21 15.59
C SER A 180 -13.62 -34.62 15.21
N VAL A 181 -14.57 -35.49 14.91
CA VAL A 181 -15.93 -35.12 14.48
C VAL A 181 -16.95 -35.91 15.29
N GLU A 182 -18.04 -35.26 15.69
CA GLU A 182 -19.11 -35.92 16.46
C GLU A 182 -19.72 -37.08 15.66
N GLY A 183 -19.68 -38.28 16.25
CA GLY A 183 -20.25 -39.48 15.67
C GLY A 183 -19.40 -40.15 14.58
N GLU A 184 -18.19 -39.67 14.30
CA GLU A 184 -17.28 -40.24 13.29
C GLU A 184 -15.95 -40.69 13.91
N LYS A 185 -15.23 -41.59 13.23
CA LYS A 185 -13.87 -41.96 13.64
C LYS A 185 -12.92 -40.77 13.42
N PRO A 186 -12.04 -40.44 14.40
CA PRO A 186 -11.02 -39.41 14.22
C PRO A 186 -10.10 -39.72 13.03
N ARG A 187 -9.68 -38.68 12.32
CA ARG A 187 -8.68 -38.78 11.25
C ARG A 187 -7.36 -38.19 11.71
N THR A 188 -6.29 -38.96 11.54
CA THR A 188 -4.93 -38.59 11.91
C THR A 188 -4.07 -38.40 10.67
N PHE A 189 -3.25 -37.36 10.68
CA PHE A 189 -2.29 -37.01 9.62
C PHE A 189 -1.18 -36.13 10.21
N SER A 190 -0.14 -35.87 9.44
CA SER A 190 0.98 -35.06 9.87
C SER A 190 1.04 -33.73 9.12
N LEU A 191 1.36 -32.65 9.84
CA LEU A 191 1.83 -31.41 9.24
C LEU A 191 3.36 -31.47 9.17
N HIS A 192 3.94 -31.16 8.02
CA HIS A 192 5.37 -31.18 7.77
C HIS A 192 5.91 -29.74 7.73
N LEU A 193 6.66 -29.36 8.76
CA LEU A 193 7.21 -28.02 8.90
C LEU A 193 8.73 -28.06 8.68
N THR A 194 9.22 -27.26 7.73
CA THR A 194 10.65 -26.98 7.57
C THR A 194 11.01 -25.69 8.28
N VAL A 195 11.80 -25.74 9.35
CA VAL A 195 12.39 -24.54 9.96
C VAL A 195 13.72 -24.26 9.28
N HIS A 196 13.80 -23.17 8.53
CA HIS A 196 15.00 -22.74 7.82
C HIS A 196 16.06 -22.20 8.80
N SER A 197 17.34 -22.43 8.49
CA SER A 197 18.46 -21.90 9.29
C SER A 197 18.76 -20.44 8.94
N LEU A 198 17.75 -19.58 9.00
CA LEU A 198 17.87 -18.16 8.74
C LEU A 198 16.88 -17.36 9.58
N ILE A 199 17.26 -16.12 9.86
CA ILE A 199 16.43 -15.10 10.50
C ILE A 199 16.15 -14.02 9.47
N LEU A 200 14.89 -13.66 9.27
CA LEU A 200 14.53 -12.61 8.34
C LEU A 200 14.82 -11.23 8.95
N PRO A 201 15.46 -10.31 8.20
CA PRO A 201 15.70 -8.95 8.68
C PRO A 201 14.38 -8.21 8.89
N ARG A 202 14.38 -7.18 9.74
CA ARG A 202 13.25 -6.24 9.76
C ARG A 202 13.21 -5.52 8.40
N PRO A 203 12.02 -5.27 7.83
CA PRO A 203 11.93 -4.50 6.59
C PRO A 203 12.51 -3.10 6.78
N ASP A 204 13.29 -2.65 5.80
CA ASP A 204 13.84 -1.30 5.68
C ASP A 204 12.83 -0.29 5.09
N ALA A 205 11.74 -0.78 4.47
CA ALA A 205 10.54 0.00 4.16
C ALA A 205 9.57 0.08 5.36
N ALA A 206 8.84 1.19 5.44
CA ALA A 206 7.83 1.45 6.44
C ALA A 206 6.48 0.78 6.09
N PHE A 207 6.08 -0.27 6.80
CA PHE A 207 4.78 -0.93 6.66
C PHE A 207 3.82 -0.53 7.78
N GLY A 208 2.67 0.04 7.39
CA GLY A 208 1.68 0.52 8.35
C GLY A 208 0.26 0.58 7.79
N CYS A 209 -0.65 1.21 8.53
CA CYS A 209 -2.02 1.50 8.13
C CYS A 209 -2.54 2.72 8.91
N TYR A 210 -3.64 3.37 8.49
CA TYR A 210 -4.23 4.38 9.39
C TYR A 210 -4.82 3.68 10.60
N TYR A 211 -4.60 4.31 11.75
CA TYR A 211 -5.02 3.77 13.02
C TYR A 211 -5.96 4.75 13.70
N ARG A 212 -7.25 4.48 13.57
CA ARG A 212 -8.34 5.38 13.96
C ARG A 212 -9.17 4.75 15.07
N ILE A 213 -8.74 4.93 16.33
CA ILE A 213 -9.45 4.42 17.53
C ILE A 213 -10.89 4.96 17.61
N ASP A 214 -11.12 6.15 17.07
CA ASP A 214 -12.44 6.77 16.95
C ASP A 214 -13.41 5.95 16.08
N ARG A 215 -12.90 5.08 15.22
CA ARG A 215 -13.69 4.23 14.32
C ARG A 215 -13.92 2.82 14.84
N ILE A 216 -13.44 2.50 16.04
CA ILE A 216 -13.77 1.26 16.77
C ILE A 216 -15.26 1.31 17.11
N ALA A 217 -16.05 0.46 16.45
CA ALA A 217 -17.51 0.40 16.54
C ALA A 217 -18.29 1.59 15.92
N GLY A 218 -17.73 2.20 14.87
CA GLY A 218 -18.39 3.25 14.09
C GLY A 218 -18.01 4.65 14.55
N CYS A 219 -17.85 5.56 13.59
CA CYS A 219 -17.80 6.99 13.87
C CYS A 219 -19.17 7.37 14.47
N ASP A 220 -19.21 8.21 15.50
CA ASP A 220 -20.44 8.73 16.13
C ASP A 220 -21.03 7.91 17.29
N VAL A 221 -20.24 7.06 17.95
CA VAL A 221 -20.61 6.62 19.31
C VAL A 221 -20.58 7.86 20.22
N PRO A 222 -21.72 8.29 20.82
CA PRO A 222 -21.75 9.45 21.71
C PRO A 222 -20.70 9.33 22.82
N VAL A 223 -20.11 10.45 23.23
CA VAL A 223 -18.99 10.49 24.20
C VAL A 223 -19.39 9.84 25.54
N GLU A 224 -20.69 9.80 25.83
CA GLU A 224 -21.26 9.22 27.04
C GLU A 224 -21.32 7.68 27.01
N ILE A 225 -21.13 7.06 25.86
CA ILE A 225 -21.13 5.59 25.72
C ILE A 225 -19.70 5.08 25.83
N GLU A 226 -19.44 4.32 26.90
CA GLU A 226 -18.18 3.64 27.09
C GLU A 226 -17.97 2.55 26.02
N VAL A 227 -16.86 2.65 25.30
CA VAL A 227 -16.45 1.64 24.32
C VAL A 227 -15.31 0.82 24.93
N PRO A 228 -15.54 -0.45 25.32
CA PRO A 228 -14.56 -1.23 26.09
C PRO A 228 -13.23 -1.42 25.35
N TYR A 229 -13.25 -1.32 24.03
CA TYR A 229 -12.13 -1.57 23.13
C TYR A 229 -11.19 -0.37 22.91
N ARG A 230 -11.36 0.73 23.64
CA ARG A 230 -10.53 1.94 23.48
C ARG A 230 -9.42 2.06 24.52
N GLY A 231 -9.60 1.51 25.72
CA GLY A 231 -8.64 1.65 26.83
C GLY A 231 -7.27 1.00 26.56
N ARG A 232 -6.28 1.38 27.37
CA ARG A 232 -4.86 0.98 27.25
C ARG A 232 -4.64 -0.49 26.92
N LYS A 233 -5.29 -1.41 27.65
CA LYS A 233 -5.18 -2.86 27.42
C LYS A 233 -5.43 -3.23 25.94
N TYR A 234 -6.46 -2.66 25.32
CA TYR A 234 -6.77 -2.95 23.92
C TYR A 234 -5.79 -2.28 22.96
N GLN A 235 -5.30 -1.09 23.30
CA GLN A 235 -4.25 -0.42 22.52
C GLN A 235 -2.96 -1.24 22.47
N GLU A 236 -2.56 -1.83 23.61
CA GLU A 236 -1.43 -2.77 23.68
C GLU A 236 -1.68 -4.02 22.83
N MET A 237 -2.89 -4.59 22.89
CA MET A 237 -3.26 -5.76 22.08
C MET A 237 -3.26 -5.48 20.57
N TYR A 238 -3.79 -4.33 20.14
CA TYR A 238 -3.81 -3.93 18.72
C TYR A 238 -2.42 -3.58 18.20
N ALA A 239 -1.61 -2.90 19.02
CA ALA A 239 -0.24 -2.60 18.66
C ALA A 239 0.62 -3.88 18.53
N LEU A 240 0.43 -4.84 19.44
CA LEU A 240 1.09 -6.14 19.36
C LEU A 240 0.65 -6.92 18.11
N ASP A 241 -0.64 -6.93 17.80
CA ASP A 241 -1.16 -7.59 16.61
C ASP A 241 -0.60 -6.97 15.31
N MET A 242 -0.52 -5.64 15.24
CA MET A 242 0.16 -4.96 14.12
C MET A 242 1.63 -5.39 13.98
N ALA A 243 2.37 -5.43 15.09
CA ALA A 243 3.76 -5.87 15.09
C ALA A 243 3.91 -7.34 14.63
N LYS A 244 3.03 -8.24 15.09
CA LYS A 244 2.99 -9.65 14.66
C LYS A 244 2.69 -9.81 13.16
N HIS A 245 1.95 -8.87 12.56
CA HIS A 245 1.66 -8.85 11.13
C HIS A 245 2.71 -8.11 10.31
N GLY A 246 3.89 -7.83 10.88
CA GLY A 246 5.03 -7.24 10.17
C GLY A 246 4.96 -5.72 10.00
N HIS A 247 3.99 -5.04 10.63
CA HIS A 247 3.99 -3.57 10.66
C HIS A 247 5.19 -3.09 11.50
N ASN A 248 5.83 -2.03 11.04
CA ASN A 248 7.00 -1.44 11.70
C ASN A 248 6.91 0.10 11.80
N THR A 249 5.75 0.65 11.44
CA THR A 249 5.43 2.07 11.55
C THR A 249 3.95 2.24 11.86
N VAL A 250 3.60 3.38 12.45
CA VAL A 250 2.26 3.63 12.98
C VAL A 250 1.90 5.10 12.91
N GLN A 251 0.60 5.33 12.72
CA GLN A 251 0.00 6.65 12.86
C GLN A 251 -0.13 7.02 14.34
N ILE A 252 0.36 8.20 14.71
CA ILE A 252 0.13 8.80 16.01
C ILE A 252 -0.83 9.97 15.91
N THR A 253 -1.58 10.19 16.97
CA THR A 253 -2.47 11.32 17.09
C THR A 253 -1.72 12.49 17.73
N SER A 254 -1.75 13.65 17.06
CA SER A 254 -0.91 14.80 17.42
C SER A 254 -1.70 16.11 17.39
N PHE A 255 -1.69 16.85 18.50
CA PHE A 255 -2.39 18.12 18.69
C PHE A 255 -1.70 19.31 18.02
N PHE A 256 -1.32 19.22 16.75
CA PHE A 256 -0.47 20.25 16.12
C PHE A 256 -1.04 21.67 16.10
N PRO A 257 -2.33 21.87 15.78
CA PRO A 257 -2.93 23.21 15.92
C PRO A 257 -2.89 23.72 17.37
N GLY A 258 -2.93 22.81 18.35
CA GLY A 258 -2.89 23.10 19.78
C GLY A 258 -1.65 23.90 20.21
N PHE A 259 -0.48 23.60 19.62
CA PHE A 259 0.77 24.34 19.90
C PHE A 259 0.70 25.83 19.55
N GLY A 260 -0.18 26.20 18.61
CA GLY A 260 -0.41 27.56 18.16
C GLY A 260 -1.37 28.37 19.03
N THR A 261 -2.02 27.77 20.03
CA THR A 261 -3.07 28.42 20.84
C THR A 261 -2.52 29.30 21.96
N ASP A 262 -3.28 30.32 22.36
CA ASP A 262 -2.94 31.20 23.49
C ASP A 262 -2.83 30.42 24.82
N SER A 263 -3.71 29.45 25.04
CA SER A 263 -3.67 28.55 26.20
C SER A 263 -2.31 27.86 26.31
N TYR A 264 -1.82 27.31 25.19
CA TYR A 264 -0.54 26.63 25.16
C TYR A 264 0.62 27.60 25.43
N GLN A 265 0.54 28.84 24.93
CA GLN A 265 1.55 29.87 25.22
C GLN A 265 1.63 30.20 26.72
N GLN A 266 0.50 30.22 27.43
CA GLN A 266 0.45 30.62 28.83
C GLN A 266 0.81 29.47 29.80
N SER A 267 0.44 28.23 29.45
CA SER A 267 0.45 27.11 30.40
C SER A 267 1.24 25.88 29.94
N GLY A 268 1.66 25.83 28.68
CA GLY A 268 2.17 24.60 28.05
C GLY A 268 1.09 23.54 27.81
N ARG A 269 -0.19 23.86 28.02
CA ARG A 269 -1.32 22.94 27.87
C ARG A 269 -2.32 23.44 26.83
N ALA A 270 -2.93 22.51 26.13
CA ALA A 270 -3.91 22.79 25.09
C ALA A 270 -5.20 21.99 25.30
N LYS A 271 -6.30 22.54 24.80
CA LYS A 271 -7.59 21.85 24.82
C LYS A 271 -7.60 20.77 23.72
N PRO A 272 -7.89 19.50 24.04
CA PRO A 272 -8.01 18.47 23.03
C PRO A 272 -9.23 18.77 22.13
N PRO A 273 -9.10 18.68 20.79
CA PRO A 273 -10.26 18.80 19.89
C PRO A 273 -11.28 17.68 20.16
N SER A 274 -12.56 17.95 19.94
CA SER A 274 -13.65 17.01 20.26
C SER A 274 -13.51 15.65 19.57
N TRP A 275 -12.94 15.59 18.37
CA TRP A 275 -12.71 14.33 17.65
C TRP A 275 -11.55 13.47 18.20
N TYR A 276 -10.82 13.95 19.22
CA TYR A 276 -9.74 13.21 19.91
C TYR A 276 -10.20 12.45 21.15
N HIS A 277 -11.45 12.65 21.60
CA HIS A 277 -11.97 12.02 22.82
C HIS A 277 -11.67 10.52 22.97
N PRO A 278 -11.72 9.69 21.91
CA PRO A 278 -11.39 8.26 22.01
C PRO A 278 -9.97 7.96 22.53
N TRP A 279 -9.01 8.83 22.24
CA TRP A 279 -7.61 8.68 22.66
C TRP A 279 -7.35 9.14 24.10
N LEU A 280 -8.23 9.96 24.66
CA LEU A 280 -8.09 10.43 26.05
C LEU A 280 -8.21 9.31 27.07
N THR A 281 -8.71 8.14 26.66
CA THR A 281 -8.70 6.90 27.47
C THR A 281 -7.30 6.39 27.81
N LEU A 282 -6.25 6.97 27.22
CA LEU A 282 -4.84 6.72 27.59
C LEU A 282 -4.34 7.60 28.74
N MET A 283 -5.07 8.65 29.10
CA MET A 283 -4.68 9.66 30.09
C MET A 283 -5.42 9.42 31.42
N ASP A 284 -4.77 9.77 32.54
CA ASP A 284 -5.36 9.68 33.88
C ASP A 284 -6.05 10.99 34.28
N GLU A 285 -6.95 10.97 35.29
CA GLU A 285 -7.64 12.18 35.77
C GLU A 285 -6.66 13.32 36.16
N SER A 286 -5.50 12.97 36.71
CA SER A 286 -4.46 13.94 37.10
C SER A 286 -3.78 14.64 35.91
N ASP A 287 -3.95 14.12 34.69
CA ASP A 287 -3.41 14.75 33.49
C ASP A 287 -4.24 15.95 33.03
N PHE A 288 -5.47 16.11 33.54
CA PHE A 288 -6.38 17.18 33.18
C PHE A 288 -6.36 18.30 34.21
N THR A 289 -6.39 19.54 33.72
CA THR A 289 -6.77 20.69 34.54
C THR A 289 -8.29 20.77 34.72
N ASP A 290 -8.77 21.57 35.67
CA ASP A 290 -10.20 21.77 35.93
C ASP A 290 -10.99 22.24 34.69
N ASP A 291 -10.33 22.95 33.77
CA ASP A 291 -10.88 23.42 32.49
C ASP A 291 -10.64 22.46 31.29
N GLY A 292 -10.06 21.28 31.56
CA GLY A 292 -9.90 20.18 30.61
C GLY A 292 -8.70 20.30 29.67
N LEU A 293 -7.67 21.07 30.04
CA LEU A 293 -6.42 21.19 29.28
C LEU A 293 -5.44 20.08 29.65
N ILE A 294 -4.74 19.55 28.64
CA ILE A 294 -3.72 18.51 28.81
C ILE A 294 -2.38 18.95 28.22
N ASP A 295 -1.30 18.26 28.61
CA ASP A 295 0.01 18.39 27.97
C ASP A 295 0.06 17.56 26.67
N PRO A 296 0.16 18.20 25.48
CA PRO A 296 0.27 17.50 24.22
C PRO A 296 1.49 16.59 24.10
N ILE A 297 2.61 16.93 24.74
CA ILE A 297 3.85 16.15 24.69
C ILE A 297 3.64 14.83 25.43
N ARG A 298 3.11 14.91 26.65
CA ARG A 298 2.77 13.74 27.47
C ARG A 298 1.86 12.75 26.73
N PHE A 299 0.85 13.26 26.03
CA PHE A 299 -0.07 12.45 25.25
C PHE A 299 0.58 11.76 24.05
N ILE A 300 1.54 12.42 23.38
CA ILE A 300 2.34 11.78 22.34
C ILE A 300 3.19 10.66 22.96
N GLU A 301 3.89 10.94 24.06
CA GLU A 301 4.71 9.94 24.76
C GLU A 301 3.90 8.69 25.17
N GLU A 302 2.66 8.86 25.61
CA GLU A 302 1.79 7.73 25.96
C GLU A 302 1.53 6.75 24.82
N GLN A 303 1.27 7.26 23.62
CA GLN A 303 1.11 6.42 22.44
C GLN A 303 2.44 5.74 22.09
N LEU A 304 3.54 6.50 22.08
CA LEU A 304 4.85 5.99 21.70
C LEU A 304 5.36 4.91 22.63
N GLU A 305 5.08 5.00 23.94
CA GLU A 305 5.54 4.00 24.90
C GLU A 305 4.85 2.65 24.69
N ILE A 306 3.54 2.63 24.41
CA ILE A 306 2.81 1.41 24.03
C ILE A 306 3.45 0.77 22.81
N TYR A 307 3.68 1.56 21.76
CA TYR A 307 4.23 1.06 20.50
C TYR A 307 5.68 0.57 20.64
N LYS A 308 6.49 1.25 21.44
CA LYS A 308 7.87 0.85 21.73
C LYS A 308 7.91 -0.45 22.53
N GLN A 309 7.07 -0.59 23.55
CA GLN A 309 7.03 -1.77 24.42
C GLN A 309 6.72 -3.06 23.66
N VAL A 310 5.82 -3.00 22.67
CA VAL A 310 5.44 -4.17 21.86
C VAL A 310 6.30 -4.37 20.61
N GLY A 311 7.29 -3.50 20.37
CA GLY A 311 8.20 -3.59 19.22
C GLY A 311 7.60 -3.14 17.88
N LEU A 312 6.50 -2.37 17.89
CA LEU A 312 5.86 -1.86 16.66
C LEU A 312 6.68 -0.73 16.00
N ILE A 313 7.51 -0.02 16.77
CA ILE A 313 8.33 1.10 16.29
C ILE A 313 9.82 0.87 16.56
N SER A 314 10.66 1.42 15.68
CA SER A 314 12.12 1.32 15.74
C SER A 314 12.77 2.61 15.27
N LEU A 315 13.99 2.92 15.73
CA LEU A 315 14.63 4.24 15.55
C LEU A 315 14.83 4.68 14.08
N ASP A 316 14.95 3.72 13.17
CA ASP A 316 15.31 3.90 11.76
C ASP A 316 14.09 3.95 10.83
N ILE A 317 12.90 3.64 11.33
CA ILE A 317 11.65 3.75 10.56
C ILE A 317 10.82 4.89 11.15
N PRO A 318 10.52 5.93 10.36
CA PRO A 318 9.74 7.05 10.85
C PRO A 318 8.29 6.64 11.09
N ILE A 319 7.64 7.31 12.04
CA ILE A 319 6.20 7.29 12.27
C ILE A 319 5.57 8.58 11.74
N TRP A 320 4.25 8.68 11.67
CA TRP A 320 3.59 9.87 11.14
C TRP A 320 2.36 10.25 11.93
N THR A 321 1.97 11.50 11.81
CA THR A 321 0.86 12.06 12.58
C THR A 321 -0.48 12.01 11.84
N VAL A 322 -1.60 12.06 12.57
CA VAL A 322 -2.92 12.36 12.02
C VAL A 322 -3.39 13.75 12.44
N SER A 323 -3.07 14.77 11.65
CA SER A 323 -3.81 16.04 11.64
C SER A 323 -3.30 16.87 10.48
N GLU A 324 -4.22 17.31 9.64
CA GLU A 324 -4.01 18.49 8.80
C GLU A 324 -4.18 19.74 9.66
N GLY A 325 -3.44 20.79 9.37
CA GLY A 325 -3.63 22.07 10.04
C GLY A 325 -2.44 22.98 9.95
N SER A 326 -2.74 24.28 9.90
CA SER A 326 -1.73 25.30 9.95
C SER A 326 -1.36 25.63 11.40
N SER A 327 -0.06 25.78 11.67
CA SER A 327 0.43 26.39 12.90
C SER A 327 1.15 27.71 12.61
N ASN A 328 0.82 28.75 13.37
CA ASN A 328 1.57 30.00 13.34
C ASN A 328 2.93 29.88 14.04
N ARG A 329 3.22 28.75 14.71
CA ARG A 329 4.46 28.49 15.46
C ARG A 329 5.27 27.33 14.85
N LYS A 330 5.45 27.36 13.53
CA LYS A 330 6.09 26.27 12.76
C LYS A 330 7.44 25.81 13.33
N ALA A 331 8.35 26.76 13.58
CA ALA A 331 9.68 26.47 14.12
C ALA A 331 9.59 25.77 15.48
N PHE A 332 8.74 26.27 16.38
CA PHE A 332 8.52 25.64 17.68
C PHE A 332 7.96 24.22 17.56
N VAL A 333 7.00 23.98 16.66
CA VAL A 333 6.44 22.64 16.42
C VAL A 333 7.52 21.70 15.91
N ALA A 334 8.28 22.11 14.90
CA ALA A 334 9.38 21.34 14.33
C ALA A 334 10.45 20.99 15.39
N ASP A 335 10.90 21.99 16.16
CA ASP A 335 11.87 21.83 17.23
C ASP A 335 11.37 20.91 18.34
N THR A 336 10.08 21.01 18.69
CA THR A 336 9.47 20.19 19.75
C THR A 336 9.44 18.73 19.33
N LEU A 337 8.96 18.42 18.11
CA LEU A 337 8.97 17.05 17.59
C LEU A 337 10.39 16.49 17.56
N ARG A 338 11.33 17.25 16.99
CA ARG A 338 12.74 16.85 16.92
C ARG A 338 13.32 16.56 18.31
N ARG A 339 13.03 17.40 19.30
CA ARG A 339 13.51 17.21 20.68
C ARG A 339 12.92 15.96 21.33
N ILE A 340 11.63 15.69 21.18
CA ILE A 340 10.99 14.46 21.68
C ILE A 340 11.72 13.23 21.14
N VAL A 341 12.00 13.23 19.83
CA VAL A 341 12.71 12.15 19.13
C VAL A 341 14.11 11.95 19.70
N ILE A 342 14.89 13.03 19.84
CA ILE A 342 16.28 12.98 20.33
C ILE A 342 16.36 12.59 21.81
N ASP A 343 15.63 13.29 22.68
CA ASP A 343 15.76 13.17 24.13
C ASP A 343 15.31 11.79 24.64
N LYS A 344 14.26 11.24 24.01
CA LYS A 344 13.63 9.98 24.44
C LYS A 344 14.01 8.78 23.59
N LYS A 345 14.83 8.99 22.55
CA LYS A 345 15.20 7.97 21.56
C LYS A 345 13.95 7.31 20.98
N TYR A 346 13.05 8.13 20.44
CA TYR A 346 11.92 7.66 19.63
C TYR A 346 12.29 7.72 18.14
N PRO A 347 11.55 7.02 17.24
CA PRO A 347 11.66 7.23 15.80
C PRO A 347 11.32 8.66 15.41
N GLU A 348 11.79 9.07 14.23
CA GLU A 348 11.36 10.32 13.60
C GLU A 348 9.83 10.41 13.51
N ILE A 349 9.29 11.60 13.76
CA ILE A 349 7.88 11.92 13.58
C ILE A 349 7.71 12.76 12.31
N LEU A 350 7.13 12.17 11.26
CA LEU A 350 6.73 12.87 10.04
C LEU A 350 5.49 13.71 10.29
N LEU A 351 5.57 14.99 9.91
CA LEU A 351 4.48 15.93 10.01
C LEU A 351 3.54 15.78 8.82
N TYR A 352 2.31 15.31 9.05
CA TYR A 352 1.30 15.24 8.00
C TYR A 352 0.83 16.64 7.64
N GLN A 353 1.13 17.09 6.43
CA GLN A 353 0.88 18.46 6.01
C GLN A 353 -0.41 18.59 5.22
N ARG A 354 -0.73 17.60 4.38
CA ARG A 354 -1.89 17.69 3.49
C ARG A 354 -2.41 16.33 3.02
N ASP A 355 -3.74 16.24 2.92
CA ASP A 355 -4.44 15.15 2.24
C ASP A 355 -4.94 15.59 0.85
N GLU A 356 -4.68 14.77 -0.15
CA GLU A 356 -5.12 14.88 -1.55
C GLU A 356 -5.16 16.30 -2.13
N PRO A 357 -4.02 17.04 -2.18
CA PRO A 357 -4.02 18.37 -2.78
C PRO A 357 -4.39 18.31 -4.28
N PRO A 358 -5.21 19.24 -4.79
CA PRO A 358 -5.56 19.33 -6.21
C PRO A 358 -4.33 19.72 -7.05
N VAL A 359 -4.26 19.30 -8.31
CA VAL A 359 -3.10 19.61 -9.19
C VAL A 359 -2.89 21.11 -9.44
N TRP A 360 -3.98 21.89 -9.40
CA TRP A 360 -3.95 23.35 -9.49
C TRP A 360 -4.53 23.92 -8.19
N PRO A 361 -4.04 25.07 -7.69
CA PRO A 361 -4.59 25.70 -6.49
C PRO A 361 -6.08 26.00 -6.64
N ASP A 362 -6.84 25.75 -5.58
CA ASP A 362 -8.27 26.08 -5.46
C ASP A 362 -8.60 26.51 -4.02
N GLU A 363 -9.89 26.57 -3.67
CA GLU A 363 -10.34 26.95 -2.34
C GLU A 363 -9.98 25.94 -1.24
N THR A 364 -9.68 24.69 -1.62
CA THR A 364 -9.30 23.63 -0.68
C THR A 364 -7.79 23.56 -0.45
N PHE A 365 -6.98 24.07 -1.38
CA PHE A 365 -5.53 24.18 -1.24
C PHE A 365 -5.07 25.53 -1.81
N SER A 366 -5.26 26.54 -0.97
CA SER A 366 -5.05 27.95 -1.26
C SER A 366 -3.55 28.31 -1.38
N LYS A 367 -3.26 29.51 -1.90
CA LYS A 367 -1.89 30.04 -1.93
C LYS A 367 -1.27 30.17 -0.54
N GLU A 368 -2.08 30.49 0.47
CA GLU A 368 -1.63 30.62 1.85
C GLU A 368 -1.23 29.27 2.45
N GLU A 369 -1.98 28.20 2.15
CA GLU A 369 -1.63 26.84 2.54
C GLU A 369 -0.39 26.32 1.80
N ILE A 370 -0.24 26.62 0.52
CA ILE A 370 0.97 26.28 -0.24
C ILE A 370 2.20 26.95 0.38
N GLU A 371 2.09 28.23 0.72
CA GLU A 371 3.17 28.96 1.41
C GLU A 371 3.43 28.38 2.81
N HIS A 372 2.39 27.91 3.50
CA HIS A 372 2.53 27.23 4.78
C HIS A 372 3.38 25.96 4.69
N VAL A 373 3.11 25.11 3.69
CA VAL A 373 3.88 23.89 3.40
C VAL A 373 5.32 24.25 3.04
N LYS A 374 5.51 25.23 2.15
CA LYS A 374 6.82 25.75 1.74
C LYS A 374 7.66 26.19 2.95
N GLN A 375 7.06 26.90 3.90
CA GLN A 375 7.75 27.38 5.10
C GLN A 375 8.23 26.24 6.00
N PHE A 376 7.45 25.17 6.18
CA PHE A 376 7.90 24.00 6.93
C PHE A 376 9.07 23.30 6.24
N LYS A 377 8.99 23.10 4.91
CA LYS A 377 10.08 22.49 4.12
C LYS A 377 11.38 23.30 4.21
N LYS A 378 11.29 24.63 4.35
CA LYS A 378 12.45 25.52 4.56
C LYS A 378 13.10 25.41 5.95
N LEU A 379 12.39 24.97 6.98
CA LEU A 379 12.96 24.84 8.33
C LEU A 379 14.06 23.77 8.40
N GLY A 380 13.96 22.73 7.56
CA GLY A 380 14.98 21.70 7.38
C GLY A 380 15.24 20.77 8.57
N ASN A 381 14.54 20.97 9.70
CA ASN A 381 14.73 20.20 10.91
C ASN A 381 13.52 19.32 11.29
N CYS A 382 12.47 19.31 10.46
CA CYS A 382 11.36 18.36 10.47
C CYS A 382 11.01 17.95 9.03
N ARG A 383 10.56 16.71 8.83
CA ARG A 383 10.10 16.23 7.51
C ARG A 383 8.58 16.26 7.39
N GLY A 384 8.11 16.79 6.27
CA GLY A 384 6.70 16.84 5.89
C GLY A 384 6.29 15.64 5.03
N VAL A 385 5.10 15.10 5.31
CA VAL A 385 4.46 14.06 4.50
C VAL A 385 3.11 14.54 3.97
N ALA A 386 2.79 14.17 2.73
CA ALA A 386 1.48 14.41 2.15
C ALA A 386 0.98 13.20 1.36
N ALA A 387 -0.31 12.89 1.51
CA ALA A 387 -1.00 11.96 0.64
C ALA A 387 -1.44 12.68 -0.62
N MET A 388 -1.07 12.12 -1.77
CA MET A 388 -1.24 12.75 -3.07
C MET A 388 -1.77 11.74 -4.08
N GLY A 389 -2.71 12.20 -4.90
CA GLY A 389 -2.94 11.53 -6.19
C GLY A 389 -1.67 11.60 -7.04
N GLY A 390 -1.42 10.60 -7.90
CA GLY A 390 -0.21 10.58 -8.73
C GLY A 390 0.02 11.85 -9.57
N SER A 391 -1.05 12.50 -10.04
CA SER A 391 -0.94 13.77 -10.77
C SER A 391 -0.61 14.97 -9.88
N ALA A 392 -0.98 14.94 -8.59
CA ALA A 392 -0.69 16.00 -7.64
C ALA A 392 0.80 16.05 -7.29
N VAL A 393 1.51 14.91 -7.34
CA VAL A 393 2.97 14.83 -7.19
C VAL A 393 3.69 15.73 -8.19
N LEU A 394 3.20 15.80 -9.44
CA LEU A 394 3.76 16.66 -10.49
C LEU A 394 3.74 18.16 -10.12
N ALA A 395 2.76 18.56 -9.30
CA ALA A 395 2.58 19.93 -8.86
C ALA A 395 3.28 20.19 -7.53
N TRP A 396 3.15 19.28 -6.57
CA TRP A 396 3.46 19.57 -5.16
C TRP A 396 4.48 18.65 -4.51
N GLY A 397 4.90 17.55 -5.15
CA GLY A 397 5.86 16.61 -4.56
C GLY A 397 7.11 17.31 -4.02
N HIS A 398 7.65 18.25 -4.80
CA HIS A 398 8.82 19.05 -4.42
C HIS A 398 8.71 19.91 -3.15
N LEU A 399 7.51 20.05 -2.59
CA LEU A 399 7.28 20.76 -1.33
C LEU A 399 7.26 19.83 -0.11
N HIS A 400 7.38 18.51 -0.32
CA HIS A 400 7.28 17.50 0.72
C HIS A 400 8.54 16.61 0.76
N ASP A 401 8.80 16.00 1.92
CA ASP A 401 9.92 15.06 2.12
C ASP A 401 9.49 13.61 1.94
N VAL A 402 8.20 13.32 2.14
CA VAL A 402 7.61 11.99 1.91
C VAL A 402 6.36 12.14 1.06
N TRP A 403 6.36 11.47 -0.10
CA TRP A 403 5.27 11.48 -1.07
C TRP A 403 4.47 10.20 -0.88
N ILE A 404 3.34 10.25 -0.18
CA ILE A 404 2.42 9.10 -0.14
C ILE A 404 1.58 9.15 -1.41
N VAL A 405 1.88 8.25 -2.36
CA VAL A 405 1.24 8.23 -3.68
C VAL A 405 0.23 7.09 -3.75
N TYR A 406 -0.93 7.38 -4.33
CA TYR A 406 -1.96 6.35 -4.55
C TYR A 406 -1.41 5.17 -5.37
N GLY A 407 -1.66 3.94 -4.90
CA GLY A 407 -1.22 2.70 -5.54
C GLY A 407 -1.61 2.61 -7.02
N GLY A 408 -0.75 2.01 -7.82
CA GLY A 408 -0.84 2.00 -9.28
C GLY A 408 -0.24 3.23 -9.94
N ARG A 409 -0.18 4.41 -9.31
CA ARG A 409 0.18 5.67 -10.00
C ARG A 409 1.66 6.04 -9.94
N ILE A 410 2.50 5.15 -9.40
CA ILE A 410 3.94 5.37 -9.21
C ILE A 410 4.71 4.85 -10.43
N THR A 411 5.77 5.56 -10.80
CA THR A 411 6.65 5.22 -11.93
C THR A 411 8.11 5.25 -11.49
N PRO A 412 9.03 4.56 -12.19
CA PRO A 412 10.46 4.63 -11.89
C PRO A 412 11.02 6.06 -11.88
N GLU A 413 10.66 6.90 -12.85
CA GLU A 413 11.16 8.28 -12.87
C GLU A 413 10.63 9.12 -11.70
N MET A 414 9.39 8.88 -11.24
CA MET A 414 8.87 9.56 -10.04
C MET A 414 9.71 9.22 -8.80
N VAL A 415 10.08 7.94 -8.64
CA VAL A 415 10.94 7.49 -7.54
C VAL A 415 12.34 8.09 -7.65
N ALA A 416 12.92 8.08 -8.85
CA ALA A 416 14.23 8.69 -9.10
C ALA A 416 14.22 10.20 -8.84
N GLU A 417 13.14 10.91 -9.20
CA GLU A 417 13.03 12.34 -8.94
C GLU A 417 12.84 12.66 -7.45
N ALA A 418 12.13 11.82 -6.70
CA ALA A 418 12.07 11.94 -5.24
C ALA A 418 13.47 11.77 -4.63
N GLU A 419 14.21 10.74 -5.05
CA GLU A 419 15.57 10.46 -4.58
C GLU A 419 16.52 11.64 -4.86
N ARG A 420 16.48 12.22 -6.06
CA ARG A 420 17.28 13.41 -6.41
C ARG A 420 16.99 14.63 -5.51
N GLN A 421 15.79 14.70 -4.93
CA GLN A 421 15.39 15.76 -4.00
C GLN A 421 15.61 15.39 -2.52
N GLY A 422 16.20 14.21 -2.23
CA GLY A 422 16.32 13.68 -0.88
C GLY A 422 14.97 13.31 -0.24
N ALA A 423 13.94 13.10 -1.06
CA ALA A 423 12.60 12.72 -0.63
C ALA A 423 12.38 11.19 -0.74
N GLU A 424 11.32 10.72 -0.08
CA GLU A 424 10.89 9.32 -0.11
C GLU A 424 9.58 9.16 -0.85
N VAL A 425 9.39 8.01 -1.51
CA VAL A 425 8.08 7.63 -2.07
C VAL A 425 7.47 6.52 -1.22
N TRP A 426 6.31 6.79 -0.66
CA TRP A 426 5.46 5.84 0.04
C TRP A 426 4.22 5.56 -0.82
N THR A 427 3.54 4.44 -0.60
CA THR A 427 2.30 4.11 -1.30
C THR A 427 1.12 3.96 -0.36
N TYR A 428 -0.08 4.19 -0.88
CA TYR A 428 -1.33 4.04 -0.14
C TYR A 428 -2.46 3.47 -1.00
N LEU A 429 -3.26 2.57 -0.42
CA LEU A 429 -4.53 2.11 -0.99
C LEU A 429 -5.64 2.05 0.07
N HIS A 430 -6.81 2.54 -0.32
CA HIS A 430 -8.05 2.43 0.48
C HIS A 430 -9.04 1.37 -0.02
N ASP A 431 -8.83 0.89 -1.24
CA ASP A 431 -9.73 -0.04 -1.90
C ASP A 431 -9.32 -1.51 -1.79
N LEU A 432 -8.28 -1.81 -1.01
CA LEU A 432 -7.94 -3.19 -0.68
C LEU A 432 -9.02 -3.75 0.26
N ARG A 433 -9.56 -4.91 -0.13
CA ARG A 433 -10.65 -5.57 0.59
C ARG A 433 -10.07 -6.70 1.40
N ILE A 434 -10.59 -6.83 2.62
CA ILE A 434 -10.14 -7.85 3.57
C ILE A 434 -10.38 -9.30 3.12
N THR A 435 -11.11 -9.49 2.04
CA THR A 435 -11.44 -10.77 1.39
C THR A 435 -10.39 -11.23 0.37
N ASN A 436 -9.50 -10.34 -0.10
CA ASN A 436 -8.53 -10.63 -1.16
C ASN A 436 -7.09 -10.68 -0.63
N PRO A 437 -6.63 -11.83 -0.09
CA PRO A 437 -5.25 -11.98 0.38
C PRO A 437 -4.20 -11.76 -0.70
N LEU A 438 -4.48 -12.13 -1.96
CA LEU A 438 -3.53 -11.99 -3.06
C LEU A 438 -3.24 -10.52 -3.37
N ALA A 439 -4.28 -9.67 -3.36
CA ALA A 439 -4.12 -8.22 -3.55
C ALA A 439 -3.28 -7.59 -2.43
N HIS A 440 -3.54 -7.97 -1.19
CA HIS A 440 -2.76 -7.51 -0.05
C HIS A 440 -1.29 -7.99 -0.10
N ARG A 441 -1.05 -9.26 -0.46
CA ARG A 441 0.29 -9.84 -0.60
C ARG A 441 1.10 -9.16 -1.70
N TYR A 442 0.50 -9.00 -2.89
CA TYR A 442 1.12 -8.28 -4.00
C TYR A 442 1.50 -6.86 -3.60
N PHE A 443 0.53 -6.12 -3.04
CA PHE A 443 0.70 -4.71 -2.74
C PHE A 443 1.76 -4.48 -1.67
N ALA A 444 1.77 -5.27 -0.59
CA ALA A 444 2.75 -5.13 0.48
C ALA A 444 4.14 -5.63 0.05
N GLY A 445 4.22 -6.80 -0.59
CA GLY A 445 5.48 -7.43 -0.94
C GLY A 445 6.05 -6.94 -2.26
N LEU A 446 5.71 -7.64 -3.34
CA LEU A 446 6.33 -7.46 -4.64
C LEU A 446 6.19 -6.03 -5.16
N TYR A 447 5.01 -5.40 -5.04
CA TYR A 447 4.80 -4.02 -5.51
C TYR A 447 5.73 -3.02 -4.81
N THR A 448 5.82 -3.08 -3.48
CA THR A 448 6.72 -2.23 -2.67
C THR A 448 8.18 -2.49 -3.01
N TRP A 449 8.58 -3.77 -3.05
CA TRP A 449 9.94 -4.19 -3.37
C TRP A 449 10.33 -3.73 -4.76
N GLY A 450 9.55 -4.09 -5.78
CA GLY A 450 9.85 -3.87 -7.20
C GLY A 450 10.06 -2.40 -7.57
N LEU A 451 9.18 -1.53 -7.05
CA LEU A 451 9.26 -0.08 -7.25
C LEU A 451 10.24 0.64 -6.31
N ARG A 452 10.93 -0.09 -5.40
CA ARG A 452 11.86 0.46 -4.40
C ARG A 452 11.23 1.54 -3.51
N LEU A 453 10.01 1.27 -3.03
CA LEU A 453 9.29 2.22 -2.18
C LEU A 453 9.82 2.21 -0.75
N ASN A 454 9.82 3.37 -0.10
CA ASN A 454 10.26 3.51 1.29
C ASN A 454 9.13 3.27 2.31
N GLY A 455 7.88 3.18 1.86
CA GLY A 455 6.76 2.89 2.74
C GLY A 455 5.50 2.43 2.01
N ASN A 456 4.66 1.69 2.72
CA ASN A 456 3.43 1.09 2.23
C ASN A 456 2.35 1.15 3.31
N LEU A 457 1.31 1.93 3.04
CA LEU A 457 0.18 2.17 3.92
C LEU A 457 -1.12 1.61 3.31
N VAL A 458 -2.07 1.26 4.16
CA VAL A 458 -3.44 0.90 3.76
C VAL A 458 -4.44 1.64 4.62
N TYR A 459 -5.68 1.76 4.16
CA TYR A 459 -6.69 2.64 4.78
C TYR A 459 -6.77 2.49 6.27
N CYS A 460 -7.28 1.39 6.82
CA CYS A 460 -7.37 1.37 8.27
C CYS A 460 -7.26 -0.01 8.86
N TYR A 461 -6.62 -0.07 10.02
CA TYR A 461 -6.59 -1.25 10.86
C TYR A 461 -8.01 -1.77 11.15
N GLN A 462 -8.95 -0.86 11.42
CA GLN A 462 -10.34 -1.20 11.71
C GLN A 462 -11.28 -0.04 11.36
N HIS A 463 -12.52 -0.38 10.99
CA HIS A 463 -13.57 0.60 10.71
C HIS A 463 -14.95 0.01 10.99
N GLY A 464 -15.82 0.75 11.69
CA GLY A 464 -17.23 0.41 11.85
C GLY A 464 -18.17 1.28 11.01
N GLU A 465 -19.42 0.85 10.85
CA GLU A 465 -20.48 1.66 10.23
C GLU A 465 -20.98 2.74 11.21
N VAL A 466 -21.31 3.91 10.68
CA VAL A 466 -21.86 5.04 11.46
C VAL A 466 -23.23 4.69 12.05
N GLY A 467 -23.45 5.00 13.33
CA GLY A 467 -24.78 4.91 13.96
C GLY A 467 -25.26 3.51 14.35
N GLN A 468 -24.45 2.46 14.18
CA GLN A 468 -24.75 1.12 14.68
C GLN A 468 -24.33 1.01 16.16
N PRO A 469 -25.26 0.86 17.12
CA PRO A 469 -24.89 0.62 18.50
C PRO A 469 -24.30 -0.78 18.60
N HIS A 470 -22.97 -0.86 18.69
CA HIS A 470 -22.18 -1.96 19.23
C HIS A 470 -22.77 -3.38 19.05
N PRO A 471 -22.25 -4.22 18.14
CA PRO A 471 -21.91 -5.57 18.59
C PRO A 471 -20.79 -6.22 17.76
N VAL A 472 -19.56 -6.28 18.27
CA VAL A 472 -18.51 -7.06 17.59
C VAL A 472 -18.42 -8.48 18.16
N TRP A 473 -19.55 -9.16 18.09
CA TRP A 473 -19.61 -10.62 18.07
C TRP A 473 -20.13 -11.04 16.71
N LEU A 474 -19.39 -11.91 16.03
CA LEU A 474 -19.87 -12.63 14.86
C LEU A 474 -20.93 -13.63 15.31
N SER A 475 -22.16 -13.16 15.52
CA SER A 475 -23.32 -14.05 15.56
C SER A 475 -23.58 -14.57 14.14
N ASP A 476 -24.26 -15.70 14.01
CA ASP A 476 -24.67 -16.25 12.71
C ASP A 476 -25.60 -15.30 11.92
N GLN A 477 -26.05 -14.20 12.54
CA GLN A 477 -26.89 -13.16 11.96
C GLN A 477 -26.13 -11.87 11.62
N HIS A 478 -24.86 -11.76 12.00
CA HIS A 478 -24.03 -10.58 11.75
C HIS A 478 -23.87 -10.32 10.23
N ARG A 479 -23.98 -9.06 9.83
CA ARG A 479 -23.79 -8.61 8.46
C ARG A 479 -22.72 -7.52 8.45
N PRO A 480 -21.50 -7.79 7.94
CA PRO A 480 -20.48 -6.78 7.86
C PRO A 480 -20.88 -5.68 6.88
N SER A 481 -20.72 -4.42 7.28
CA SER A 481 -20.89 -3.26 6.41
C SER A 481 -19.75 -3.15 5.39
N LYS A 482 -19.93 -2.27 4.39
CA LYS A 482 -18.85 -1.91 3.46
C LYS A 482 -17.62 -1.44 4.22
N GLU A 483 -17.80 -0.58 5.21
CA GLU A 483 -16.75 0.00 6.02
C GLU A 483 -15.98 -1.07 6.80
N GLN A 484 -16.68 -2.06 7.37
CA GLN A 484 -16.03 -3.15 8.12
C GLN A 484 -15.10 -3.98 7.25
N ILE A 485 -15.45 -4.23 5.99
CA ILE A 485 -14.58 -4.97 5.05
C ILE A 485 -13.45 -4.12 4.44
N LEU A 486 -13.40 -2.81 4.75
CA LEU A 486 -12.22 -1.96 4.53
C LEU A 486 -11.20 -2.06 5.67
N GLY A 487 -11.63 -2.54 6.85
CA GLY A 487 -10.75 -2.77 8.00
C GLY A 487 -9.92 -4.05 7.84
N LEU A 488 -8.73 -4.07 8.44
CA LEU A 488 -7.87 -5.26 8.51
C LEU A 488 -8.33 -6.25 9.59
N VAL A 489 -8.97 -5.75 10.65
CA VAL A 489 -9.44 -6.53 11.78
C VAL A 489 -10.83 -6.09 12.23
N ILE A 490 -11.49 -6.96 12.99
CA ILE A 490 -12.64 -6.60 13.83
C ILE A 490 -12.28 -6.79 15.32
N PRO A 491 -12.67 -5.88 16.22
CA PRO A 491 -12.33 -6.00 17.64
C PRO A 491 -13.12 -7.13 18.31
N SER A 492 -12.56 -7.81 19.32
CA SER A 492 -13.29 -8.78 20.14
C SER A 492 -12.86 -8.70 21.59
N GLN A 493 -13.60 -9.35 22.49
CA GLN A 493 -13.25 -9.41 23.91
C GLN A 493 -11.84 -9.95 24.16
N ASN A 494 -11.39 -10.89 23.32
CA ASN A 494 -10.10 -11.55 23.43
C ASN A 494 -9.01 -10.93 22.53
N GLY A 495 -9.29 -9.80 21.90
CA GLY A 495 -8.36 -9.11 20.99
C GLY A 495 -8.88 -8.98 19.56
N PRO A 496 -8.08 -8.41 18.65
CA PRO A 496 -8.46 -8.27 17.25
C PRO A 496 -8.65 -9.66 16.60
N ILE A 497 -9.63 -9.76 15.71
CA ILE A 497 -9.84 -10.93 14.85
C ILE A 497 -9.37 -10.52 13.44
N PRO A 498 -8.29 -11.12 12.92
CA PRO A 498 -7.73 -10.74 11.64
C PRO A 498 -8.60 -11.24 10.49
N GLY A 499 -8.58 -10.47 9.42
CA GLY A 499 -9.14 -10.89 8.15
C GLY A 499 -8.14 -11.64 7.26
N VAL A 500 -8.65 -12.44 6.31
CA VAL A 500 -7.78 -13.22 5.41
C VAL A 500 -6.88 -12.32 4.55
N GLY A 501 -7.36 -11.14 4.16
CA GLY A 501 -6.58 -10.11 3.49
C GLY A 501 -5.41 -9.59 4.34
N TYR A 502 -5.59 -9.55 5.67
CA TYR A 502 -4.54 -9.08 6.58
C TYR A 502 -3.41 -10.10 6.71
N GLU A 503 -3.75 -11.39 6.75
CA GLU A 503 -2.76 -12.46 6.64
C GLU A 503 -2.01 -12.38 5.30
N GLY A 504 -2.73 -12.16 4.19
CA GLY A 504 -2.10 -11.93 2.89
C GLY A 504 -1.12 -10.74 2.91
N ARG A 505 -1.42 -9.69 3.66
CA ARG A 505 -0.49 -8.55 3.85
C ARG A 505 0.77 -8.99 4.59
N ARG A 506 0.66 -9.75 5.68
CA ARG A 506 1.82 -10.28 6.43
C ARG A 506 2.72 -11.08 5.50
N GLU A 507 2.15 -11.98 4.71
CA GLU A 507 2.88 -12.78 3.72
C GLU A 507 3.61 -11.94 2.68
N GLY A 508 3.02 -10.81 2.27
CA GLY A 508 3.66 -9.87 1.37
C GLY A 508 4.86 -9.17 2.03
N ILE A 509 4.72 -8.77 3.29
CA ILE A 509 5.83 -8.20 4.06
C ILE A 509 6.95 -9.23 4.21
N ASP A 510 6.63 -10.50 4.43
CA ASP A 510 7.65 -11.55 4.49
C ASP A 510 8.31 -11.81 3.14
N ASP A 511 7.56 -11.79 2.02
CA ASP A 511 8.15 -11.84 0.67
C ASP A 511 9.16 -10.71 0.45
N TYR A 512 8.85 -9.49 0.92
CA TYR A 512 9.75 -8.35 0.90
C TYR A 512 11.04 -8.64 1.69
N ARG A 513 10.90 -9.15 2.93
CA ARG A 513 12.03 -9.47 3.82
C ARG A 513 12.95 -10.54 3.24
N TYR A 514 12.39 -11.55 2.56
CA TYR A 514 13.19 -12.56 1.84
C TYR A 514 14.01 -11.94 0.72
N LEU A 515 13.39 -11.09 -0.11
CA LEU A 515 14.08 -10.43 -1.23
C LEU A 515 15.15 -9.45 -0.72
N GLN A 516 14.85 -8.68 0.32
CA GLN A 516 15.81 -7.79 0.99
C GLN A 516 17.02 -8.57 1.55
N LEU A 517 16.78 -9.73 2.19
CA LEU A 517 17.85 -10.58 2.68
C LEU A 517 18.74 -11.07 1.53
N LEU A 518 18.15 -11.47 0.40
CA LEU A 518 18.91 -11.87 -0.77
C LEU A 518 19.74 -10.71 -1.35
N GLU A 519 19.17 -9.51 -1.46
CA GLU A 519 19.91 -8.30 -1.89
C GLU A 519 21.10 -8.01 -0.97
N SER A 520 20.91 -8.15 0.35
CA SER A 520 21.96 -7.98 1.35
C SER A 520 23.08 -9.01 1.17
N ARG A 521 22.73 -10.29 0.91
CA ARG A 521 23.72 -11.36 0.65
C ARG A 521 24.51 -11.13 -0.63
N ILE A 522 23.86 -10.68 -1.70
CA ILE A 522 24.50 -10.36 -2.98
C ILE A 522 25.51 -9.22 -2.82
N THR A 523 25.17 -8.22 -2.01
CA THR A 523 26.00 -7.03 -1.76
C THR A 523 27.34 -7.40 -1.12
N VAL A 524 27.35 -8.34 -0.16
CA VAL A 524 28.57 -8.75 0.55
C VAL A 524 29.29 -9.94 -0.09
N ALA A 525 28.64 -10.68 -0.99
CA ALA A 525 29.24 -11.82 -1.66
C ALA A 525 30.39 -11.40 -2.61
N SER A 526 31.39 -12.27 -2.75
CA SER A 526 32.52 -12.07 -3.67
C SER A 526 32.06 -11.83 -5.10
N LEU A 527 32.59 -10.77 -5.75
CA LEU A 527 32.33 -10.44 -7.16
C LEU A 527 32.70 -11.58 -8.13
N ASN A 528 33.60 -12.48 -7.73
CA ASN A 528 34.01 -13.64 -8.53
C ASN A 528 33.08 -14.85 -8.38
N SER A 529 32.07 -14.79 -7.50
CA SER A 529 31.13 -15.87 -7.26
C SER A 529 30.12 -15.99 -8.42
N PRO A 530 30.06 -17.12 -9.14
CA PRO A 530 29.07 -17.32 -10.20
C PRO A 530 27.63 -17.21 -9.68
N ILE A 531 27.38 -17.74 -8.49
CA ILE A 531 26.04 -17.75 -7.90
C ILE A 531 25.55 -16.35 -7.51
N ARG A 532 26.47 -15.45 -7.11
CA ARG A 532 26.16 -14.03 -6.88
C ARG A 532 25.62 -13.39 -8.16
N ASN A 533 26.31 -13.59 -9.27
CA ASN A 533 25.95 -12.98 -10.55
C ASN A 533 24.64 -13.55 -11.11
N GLU A 534 24.39 -14.85 -10.91
CA GLU A 534 23.11 -15.48 -11.26
C GLU A 534 21.94 -14.95 -10.43
N ALA A 535 22.14 -14.77 -9.12
CA ALA A 535 21.14 -14.22 -8.23
C ALA A 535 20.85 -12.74 -8.52
N GLU A 536 21.89 -11.92 -8.74
CA GLU A 536 21.78 -10.50 -9.11
C GLU A 536 21.03 -10.31 -10.44
N LYS A 537 21.37 -11.13 -11.45
CA LYS A 537 20.66 -11.14 -12.73
C LYS A 537 19.19 -11.52 -12.56
N TRP A 538 18.90 -12.58 -11.82
CA TRP A 538 17.53 -13.02 -11.58
C TRP A 538 16.70 -11.98 -10.83
N LEU A 539 17.27 -11.33 -9.82
CA LEU A 539 16.59 -10.24 -9.11
C LEU A 539 16.31 -9.04 -10.01
N THR A 540 17.24 -8.70 -10.90
CA THR A 540 17.06 -7.61 -11.87
C THR A 540 15.90 -7.92 -12.82
N GLU A 541 15.88 -9.12 -13.40
CA GLU A 541 14.79 -9.57 -14.29
C GLU A 541 13.43 -9.64 -13.55
N LEU A 542 13.43 -10.12 -12.32
CA LEU A 542 12.22 -10.14 -11.48
C LEU A 542 11.73 -8.72 -11.25
N ARG A 543 12.61 -7.79 -10.84
CA ARG A 543 12.29 -6.39 -10.59
C ARG A 543 11.68 -5.72 -11.81
N GLU A 544 12.27 -5.91 -13.00
CA GLU A 544 11.73 -5.41 -14.27
C GLU A 544 10.31 -5.94 -14.55
N ARG A 545 10.08 -7.25 -14.37
CA ARG A 545 8.73 -7.86 -14.49
C ARG A 545 7.73 -7.23 -13.51
N ILE A 546 8.13 -7.00 -12.26
CA ILE A 546 7.27 -6.38 -11.26
C ILE A 546 6.97 -4.92 -11.59
N VAL A 547 7.97 -4.14 -12.02
CA VAL A 547 7.76 -2.74 -12.44
C VAL A 547 6.80 -2.66 -13.62
N GLN A 548 6.94 -3.54 -14.60
CA GLN A 548 6.01 -3.60 -15.74
C GLN A 548 4.60 -3.97 -15.28
N SER A 549 4.46 -5.00 -14.43
CA SER A 549 3.18 -5.38 -13.82
C SER A 549 2.56 -4.25 -12.97
N ALA A 550 3.36 -3.42 -12.30
CA ALA A 550 2.86 -2.27 -11.55
C ALA A 550 2.26 -1.19 -12.47
N ILE A 551 2.86 -0.98 -13.66
CA ILE A 551 2.39 -0.03 -14.67
C ILE A 551 1.13 -0.54 -15.38
N ASP A 552 1.12 -1.81 -15.77
CA ASP A 552 0.02 -2.44 -16.51
C ASP A 552 -1.10 -2.97 -15.59
N GLY A 553 -0.84 -2.98 -14.28
CA GLY A 553 -1.63 -3.62 -13.25
C GLY A 553 -3.01 -3.02 -13.01
N LYS A 554 -3.81 -3.75 -12.22
CA LYS A 554 -5.20 -3.40 -11.94
C LYS A 554 -5.38 -2.52 -10.71
N LEU A 555 -4.30 -2.17 -10.01
CA LEU A 555 -4.36 -1.20 -8.90
C LEU A 555 -4.78 0.21 -9.35
N PHE A 556 -4.65 0.51 -10.65
CA PHE A 556 -5.20 1.72 -11.29
C PHE A 556 -6.73 1.72 -11.43
N ASN A 557 -7.31 0.52 -11.56
CA ASN A 557 -8.56 0.28 -12.24
C ASN A 557 -9.61 -0.25 -11.28
N HIS A 558 -10.43 0.65 -10.75
CA HIS A 558 -11.69 0.24 -10.14
C HIS A 558 -12.81 0.84 -10.98
N VAL A 559 -13.46 -0.01 -11.78
CA VAL A 559 -14.74 0.29 -12.46
C VAL A 559 -15.82 0.46 -11.39
N THR A 560 -15.71 -0.31 -10.31
CA THR A 560 -16.51 -0.23 -9.09
C THR A 560 -15.65 -0.45 -7.84
N VAL A 561 -16.16 -0.04 -6.68
CA VAL A 561 -15.51 -0.20 -5.37
C VAL A 561 -15.28 -1.67 -4.95
N TRP A 562 -15.73 -2.64 -5.74
CA TRP A 562 -15.75 -4.07 -5.42
C TRP A 562 -14.88 -4.93 -6.34
N ASP A 563 -14.29 -4.34 -7.38
CA ASP A 563 -13.58 -5.12 -8.40
C ASP A 563 -12.36 -5.86 -7.80
N LEU A 564 -11.68 -5.24 -6.83
CA LEU A 564 -10.58 -5.88 -6.10
C LEU A 564 -11.00 -6.99 -5.15
N ASP A 565 -12.27 -7.24 -4.87
CA ASP A 565 -12.64 -8.46 -4.12
C ASP A 565 -12.35 -9.74 -4.92
N TRP A 566 -12.34 -9.62 -6.26
CA TRP A 566 -12.36 -10.77 -7.15
C TRP A 566 -11.20 -10.77 -8.13
N LEU A 567 -10.53 -9.65 -8.36
CA LEU A 567 -9.51 -9.55 -9.38
C LEU A 567 -8.09 -9.80 -8.85
N ASN A 568 -7.29 -10.46 -9.69
CA ASN A 568 -5.85 -10.51 -9.53
C ASN A 568 -5.28 -9.10 -9.75
N PRO A 569 -4.52 -8.52 -8.79
CA PRO A 569 -3.96 -7.17 -8.94
C PRO A 569 -2.90 -7.05 -10.05
N SER A 570 -2.26 -8.16 -10.42
CA SER A 570 -1.21 -8.25 -11.42
C SER A 570 -1.72 -9.00 -12.66
N PRO A 571 -1.42 -8.55 -13.88
CA PRO A 571 -1.74 -9.29 -15.10
C PRO A 571 -0.89 -10.56 -15.27
N ASP A 572 0.30 -10.59 -14.66
CA ASP A 572 1.33 -11.58 -14.97
C ASP A 572 1.73 -12.46 -13.78
N LEU A 573 1.17 -12.26 -12.58
CA LEU A 573 1.54 -13.02 -11.38
C LEU A 573 0.33 -13.76 -10.83
N PHE A 574 0.42 -15.08 -10.71
CA PHE A 574 -0.60 -15.95 -10.15
C PHE A 574 -0.18 -16.44 -8.76
N PRO A 575 -1.10 -17.00 -7.94
CA PRO A 575 -0.76 -17.48 -6.60
C PRO A 575 0.48 -18.39 -6.53
N HIS A 576 0.66 -19.28 -7.51
CA HIS A 576 1.82 -20.18 -7.55
C HIS A 576 3.16 -19.46 -7.79
N ASP A 577 3.18 -18.32 -8.49
CA ASP A 577 4.41 -17.55 -8.73
C ASP A 577 5.05 -17.08 -7.42
N TYR A 578 4.25 -16.71 -6.41
CA TYR A 578 4.75 -16.25 -5.11
C TYR A 578 5.55 -17.33 -4.40
N TYR A 579 5.02 -18.56 -4.40
CA TYR A 579 5.73 -19.72 -3.86
C TYR A 579 7.04 -19.96 -4.61
N GLN A 580 7.01 -19.94 -5.96
CA GLN A 580 8.22 -20.14 -6.77
C GLN A 580 9.29 -19.05 -6.51
N ILE A 581 8.87 -17.79 -6.37
CA ILE A 581 9.76 -16.67 -6.04
C ILE A 581 10.40 -16.91 -4.67
N ARG A 582 9.61 -17.20 -3.63
CA ARG A 582 10.12 -17.44 -2.27
C ARG A 582 11.10 -18.62 -2.24
N GLN A 583 10.76 -19.74 -2.90
CA GLN A 583 11.65 -20.91 -2.99
C GLN A 583 12.96 -20.61 -3.72
N LYS A 584 12.91 -19.88 -4.83
CA LYS A 584 14.11 -19.51 -5.58
C LYS A 584 14.99 -18.52 -4.80
N THR A 585 14.37 -17.59 -4.07
CA THR A 585 15.08 -16.69 -3.15
C THR A 585 15.78 -17.49 -2.05
N LEU A 586 15.08 -18.42 -1.40
CA LEU A 586 15.66 -19.33 -0.39
C LEU A 586 16.83 -20.14 -0.94
N GLN A 587 16.71 -20.67 -2.16
CA GLN A 587 17.78 -21.39 -2.83
C GLN A 587 19.04 -20.53 -2.96
N TYR A 588 18.93 -19.30 -3.45
CA TYR A 588 20.08 -18.40 -3.56
C TYR A 588 20.63 -18.01 -2.19
N ILE A 589 19.79 -17.69 -1.21
CA ILE A 589 20.22 -17.38 0.16
C ILE A 589 21.04 -18.54 0.74
N SER A 590 20.63 -19.79 0.52
CA SER A 590 21.33 -20.98 1.03
C SER A 590 22.70 -21.23 0.38
N GLN A 591 22.93 -20.69 -0.82
CA GLN A 591 24.15 -20.89 -1.61
C GLN A 591 25.14 -19.72 -1.50
N LEU A 592 24.67 -18.55 -1.08
CA LEU A 592 25.51 -17.39 -0.80
C LEU A 592 26.10 -17.48 0.61
N GLU A 593 27.40 -17.22 0.74
CA GLU A 593 28.10 -17.35 2.02
C GLU A 593 27.50 -16.47 3.12
N TYR A 594 27.41 -17.04 4.32
CA TYR A 594 27.06 -16.31 5.53
C TYR A 594 28.29 -15.60 6.07
N VAL A 595 28.48 -14.31 5.74
CA VAL A 595 29.47 -13.48 6.43
C VAL A 595 28.86 -13.08 7.77
N CYS A 596 29.24 -13.80 8.84
CA CYS A 596 28.98 -13.39 10.21
C CYS A 596 29.97 -12.28 10.57
N GLU A 597 29.60 -11.03 10.43
CA GLU A 597 30.26 -9.96 11.17
C GLU A 597 29.31 -9.48 12.27
N GLU A 598 29.75 -9.68 13.51
CA GLU A 598 29.04 -9.49 14.79
C GLU A 598 28.50 -8.07 15.06
N ASP A 599 28.59 -7.15 14.10
CA ASP A 599 28.05 -5.78 14.19
C ASP A 599 27.37 -5.31 12.89
N SER A 600 27.29 -6.15 11.85
CA SER A 600 26.94 -5.69 10.49
C SER A 600 25.44 -5.49 10.24
N THR A 601 24.54 -6.11 11.00
CA THR A 601 23.11 -5.76 10.94
C THR A 601 22.83 -4.38 11.53
N ALA A 602 23.64 -3.92 12.49
CA ALA A 602 23.56 -2.56 13.03
C ALA A 602 24.36 -1.55 12.19
N GLN A 603 25.43 -1.97 11.49
CA GLN A 603 26.24 -1.08 10.66
C GLN A 603 25.77 -0.95 9.19
N MET A 604 25.13 -1.95 8.58
CA MET A 604 24.48 -1.78 7.27
C MET A 604 23.19 -0.95 7.38
N LEU A 605 22.53 -1.01 8.53
CA LEU A 605 21.41 -0.14 8.92
C LEU A 605 21.94 1.02 9.78
N GLY A 606 23.02 1.67 9.34
CA GLY A 606 23.44 2.93 9.95
C GLY A 606 22.21 3.79 10.15
N SER A 607 21.99 4.25 11.39
CA SER A 607 20.82 5.05 11.79
C SER A 607 20.44 5.94 10.63
N ARG A 608 19.29 5.69 9.98
CA ARG A 608 18.88 6.41 8.78
C ARG A 608 19.11 7.88 9.06
N SER A 609 20.18 8.45 8.49
CA SER A 609 20.52 9.82 8.78
C SER A 609 19.35 10.61 8.25
N PHE A 610 18.67 11.38 9.10
CA PHE A 610 17.57 12.24 8.67
C PHE A 610 17.96 12.86 7.33
N PRO A 611 17.31 12.50 6.21
CA PRO A 611 17.69 13.09 4.94
C PRO A 611 17.57 14.60 5.13
N VAL A 612 18.55 15.34 4.59
CA VAL A 612 18.63 16.79 4.75
C VAL A 612 17.32 17.36 4.18
N SER A 613 16.41 17.73 5.07
CA SER A 613 15.18 18.40 4.68
C SER A 613 15.56 19.81 4.23
N GLY A 614 15.07 20.20 3.07
CA GLY A 614 15.38 21.50 2.49
C GLY A 614 14.65 21.67 1.17
N LEU A 615 14.16 22.88 0.93
CA LEU A 615 13.54 23.21 -0.34
C LEU A 615 14.62 23.41 -1.40
N GLU A 616 14.64 22.55 -2.42
CA GLU A 616 15.57 22.67 -3.55
C GLU A 616 15.41 24.04 -4.25
N GLY A 617 16.54 24.69 -4.54
CA GLY A 617 16.59 26.04 -5.12
C GLY A 617 16.68 27.18 -4.12
N THR A 618 16.69 26.91 -2.82
CA THR A 618 16.93 27.93 -1.77
C THR A 618 18.28 28.64 -1.94
N ASP A 619 19.33 27.94 -2.36
CA ASP A 619 20.66 28.52 -2.63
C ASP A 619 20.67 29.57 -3.75
N TYR A 620 19.65 29.60 -4.61
CA TYR A 620 19.51 30.55 -5.72
C TYR A 620 18.23 31.41 -5.60
N GLU A 621 17.53 31.37 -4.45
CA GLU A 621 16.23 32.06 -4.29
C GLU A 621 16.37 33.58 -4.50
N ASP A 622 17.44 34.17 -3.93
CA ASP A 622 17.73 35.61 -3.97
C ASP A 622 18.77 35.99 -5.04
N GLU A 623 19.26 35.03 -5.82
CA GLU A 623 20.27 35.26 -6.85
C GLU A 623 19.71 35.97 -8.09
N SER A 624 20.61 36.63 -8.83
CA SER A 624 20.26 37.30 -10.08
C SER A 624 19.88 36.30 -11.18
N ILE A 625 19.02 36.70 -12.11
CA ILE A 625 18.63 35.82 -13.24
C ILE A 625 19.86 35.41 -14.06
N THR A 626 20.81 36.33 -14.26
CA THR A 626 22.06 36.05 -14.96
C THR A 626 22.89 34.99 -14.21
N THR A 627 22.94 35.05 -12.89
CA THR A 627 23.60 34.00 -12.06
C THR A 627 22.91 32.66 -12.26
N CYS A 628 21.57 32.62 -12.23
CA CYS A 628 20.81 31.40 -12.44
C CYS A 628 21.06 30.82 -13.85
N ILE A 629 21.07 31.64 -14.90
CA ILE A 629 21.37 31.20 -16.27
C ILE A 629 22.78 30.61 -16.35
N GLN A 630 23.78 31.30 -15.79
CA GLN A 630 25.16 30.81 -15.79
C GLN A 630 25.29 29.46 -15.06
N ALA A 631 24.58 29.28 -13.94
CA ALA A 631 24.54 28.02 -13.22
C ALA A 631 23.84 26.92 -14.04
N ILE A 632 22.75 27.22 -14.74
CA ILE A 632 22.04 26.29 -15.62
C ILE A 632 22.92 25.87 -16.81
N GLU A 633 23.69 26.77 -17.39
CA GLU A 633 24.54 26.47 -18.54
C GLU A 633 25.80 25.71 -18.13
N ASN A 634 26.52 26.21 -17.11
CA ASN A 634 27.91 25.85 -16.85
C ASN A 634 28.16 25.24 -15.46
N GLY A 635 27.14 25.14 -14.61
CA GLY A 635 27.26 24.60 -13.24
C GLY A 635 27.34 23.07 -13.18
N ALA A 636 27.60 22.56 -11.98
CA ALA A 636 27.40 21.14 -11.66
C ALA A 636 25.90 20.77 -11.70
N VAL A 637 25.57 19.48 -11.69
CA VAL A 637 24.17 19.01 -11.77
C VAL A 637 23.32 19.63 -10.65
N GLU A 638 23.87 19.70 -9.44
CA GLU A 638 23.22 20.27 -8.26
C GLU A 638 22.93 21.76 -8.43
N SER A 639 23.88 22.53 -8.97
CA SER A 639 23.71 23.95 -9.28
C SER A 639 22.70 24.18 -10.40
N LYS A 640 22.73 23.36 -11.46
CA LYS A 640 21.76 23.42 -12.57
C LYS A 640 20.34 23.19 -12.08
N ARG A 641 20.14 22.13 -11.28
CA ARG A 641 18.85 21.81 -10.67
C ARG A 641 18.37 22.93 -9.75
N SER A 642 19.22 23.37 -8.83
CA SER A 642 18.86 24.41 -7.84
C SER A 642 18.50 25.74 -8.51
N ALA A 643 19.27 26.19 -9.50
CA ALA A 643 18.96 27.40 -10.25
C ALA A 643 17.65 27.27 -11.05
N ALA A 644 17.39 26.14 -11.70
CA ALA A 644 16.13 25.90 -12.41
C ALA A 644 14.93 25.85 -11.44
N CYS A 645 15.07 25.20 -10.28
CA CYS A 645 14.06 25.18 -9.22
C CYS A 645 13.77 26.59 -8.67
N ALA A 646 14.80 27.41 -8.45
CA ALA A 646 14.64 28.80 -8.01
C ALA A 646 13.82 29.64 -9.00
N LEU A 647 14.10 29.52 -10.31
CA LEU A 647 13.31 30.19 -11.35
C LEU A 647 11.85 29.72 -11.35
N ALA A 648 11.61 28.41 -11.20
CA ALA A 648 10.27 27.84 -11.10
C ALA A 648 9.50 28.39 -9.89
N LEU A 649 10.12 28.45 -8.70
CA LEU A 649 9.50 28.94 -7.47
C LEU A 649 9.15 30.43 -7.53
N ARG A 650 9.89 31.21 -8.33
CA ARG A 650 9.68 32.65 -8.54
C ARG A 650 8.62 32.96 -9.59
N ASN A 651 8.14 31.97 -10.35
CA ASN A 651 7.28 32.13 -11.52
C ASN A 651 7.83 33.20 -12.49
N PHE A 652 9.13 33.15 -12.77
CA PHE A 652 9.84 34.18 -13.54
C PHE A 652 10.74 33.55 -14.61
N GLY A 653 10.78 34.17 -15.80
CA GLY A 653 11.75 33.81 -16.83
C GLY A 653 11.97 34.92 -17.87
N THR A 654 13.11 34.85 -18.57
CA THR A 654 13.44 35.66 -19.75
C THR A 654 13.62 34.73 -20.97
N GLU A 655 13.77 35.29 -22.17
CA GLU A 655 14.03 34.50 -23.39
C GLU A 655 15.35 33.73 -23.27
N GLU A 656 16.40 34.35 -22.72
CA GLU A 656 17.69 33.70 -22.49
C GLU A 656 17.58 32.56 -21.47
N ALA A 657 16.81 32.75 -20.39
CA ALA A 657 16.54 31.68 -19.44
C ALA A 657 15.77 30.53 -20.10
N LEU A 658 14.81 30.82 -20.97
CA LEU A 658 14.06 29.80 -21.71
C LEU A 658 14.97 28.97 -22.61
N GLU A 659 15.89 29.61 -23.34
CA GLU A 659 16.87 28.91 -24.19
C GLU A 659 17.74 27.95 -23.37
N ALA A 660 18.29 28.41 -22.25
CA ALA A 660 19.09 27.58 -21.35
C ALA A 660 18.28 26.40 -20.76
N LEU A 661 17.03 26.64 -20.35
CA LEU A 661 16.13 25.62 -19.81
C LEU A 661 15.70 24.57 -20.85
N VAL A 662 15.48 24.97 -22.11
CA VAL A 662 15.12 24.06 -23.20
C VAL A 662 16.22 23.03 -23.44
N LEU A 663 17.49 23.43 -23.36
CA LEU A 663 18.62 22.50 -23.44
C LEU A 663 18.60 21.48 -22.30
N MET A 664 18.20 21.89 -21.09
CA MET A 664 18.13 21.00 -19.93
C MET A 664 17.05 19.91 -20.02
N LEU A 665 16.10 20.02 -20.95
CA LEU A 665 15.09 18.97 -21.16
C LEU A 665 15.71 17.65 -21.66
N ASP A 666 16.89 17.69 -22.27
CA ASP A 666 17.59 16.51 -22.76
C ASP A 666 18.54 15.88 -21.71
N PHE A 667 18.67 16.49 -20.52
CA PHE A 667 19.51 16.01 -19.41
C PHE A 667 18.64 15.38 -18.31
N PRO A 668 18.62 14.03 -18.14
CA PRO A 668 17.71 13.35 -17.20
C PRO A 668 17.72 13.93 -15.79
N ASP A 669 18.89 14.23 -15.23
CA ASP A 669 19.02 14.71 -13.85
C ASP A 669 18.51 16.14 -13.63
N VAL A 670 18.33 16.95 -14.69
CA VAL A 670 17.92 18.36 -14.61
C VAL A 670 16.55 18.60 -15.26
N ARG A 671 16.06 17.65 -16.06
CA ARG A 671 14.84 17.76 -16.87
C ARG A 671 13.62 18.21 -16.06
N ILE A 672 13.40 17.66 -14.88
CA ILE A 672 12.20 17.93 -14.07
C ILE A 672 12.20 19.37 -13.51
N PRO A 673 13.27 19.86 -12.85
CA PRO A 673 13.40 21.28 -12.53
C PRO A 673 13.23 22.19 -13.76
N ALA A 674 13.86 21.83 -14.88
CA ALA A 674 13.82 22.64 -16.09
C ALA A 674 12.40 22.76 -16.68
N ILE A 675 11.68 21.65 -16.82
CA ILE A 675 10.32 21.67 -17.37
C ILE A 675 9.33 22.35 -16.41
N ARG A 676 9.54 22.27 -15.09
CA ARG A 676 8.76 23.04 -14.11
C ARG A 676 8.99 24.54 -14.25
N ALA A 677 10.23 24.97 -14.47
CA ALA A 677 10.54 26.37 -14.73
C ALA A 677 9.88 26.86 -16.04
N ILE A 678 10.01 26.10 -17.13
CA ILE A 678 9.34 26.39 -18.42
C ILE A 678 7.82 26.49 -18.24
N ARG A 679 7.20 25.56 -17.48
CA ARG A 679 5.77 25.61 -17.16
C ARG A 679 5.39 26.90 -16.43
N SER A 680 6.20 27.36 -15.48
CA SER A 680 5.93 28.57 -14.69
C SER A 680 5.94 29.86 -15.54
N MET A 681 6.62 29.85 -16.69
CA MET A 681 6.62 30.96 -17.67
C MET A 681 5.32 31.04 -18.49
N GLY A 682 4.53 29.97 -18.51
CA GLY A 682 3.25 29.91 -19.22
C GLY A 682 3.36 30.25 -20.72
N VAL A 683 2.56 31.22 -21.18
CA VAL A 683 2.48 31.64 -22.60
C VAL A 683 3.82 32.14 -23.14
N GLN A 684 4.73 32.65 -22.29
CA GLN A 684 6.04 33.12 -22.73
C GLN A 684 6.92 31.96 -23.26
N ALA A 685 6.62 30.72 -22.86
CA ALA A 685 7.35 29.53 -23.29
C ALA A 685 6.89 28.92 -24.63
N ILE A 686 6.13 29.65 -25.47
CA ILE A 686 5.63 29.13 -26.76
C ILE A 686 6.76 28.56 -27.65
N SER A 687 7.95 29.18 -27.66
CA SER A 687 9.08 28.70 -28.48
C SER A 687 9.63 27.34 -28.03
N ALA A 688 9.36 26.92 -26.78
CA ALA A 688 9.76 25.61 -26.25
C ALA A 688 8.83 24.45 -26.68
N MET A 689 7.70 24.74 -27.34
CA MET A 689 6.71 23.71 -27.74
C MET A 689 7.31 22.52 -28.50
N PRO A 690 8.24 22.68 -29.47
CA PRO A 690 8.84 21.52 -30.14
C PRO A 690 9.63 20.62 -29.19
N ALA A 691 10.35 21.20 -28.22
CA ALA A 691 11.12 20.43 -27.24
C ALA A 691 10.21 19.73 -26.23
N VAL A 692 9.21 20.45 -25.70
CA VAL A 692 8.17 19.87 -24.82
C VAL A 692 7.39 18.77 -25.53
N GLY A 693 7.08 18.94 -26.81
CA GLY A 693 6.38 17.95 -27.63
C GLY A 693 7.14 16.63 -27.81
N ARG A 694 8.48 16.65 -27.80
CA ARG A 694 9.29 15.42 -27.82
C ARG A 694 9.11 14.59 -26.55
N LEU A 695 8.94 15.24 -25.41
CA LEU A 695 8.76 14.58 -24.11
C LEU A 695 7.46 13.77 -24.02
N LEU A 696 6.45 14.06 -24.86
CA LEU A 696 5.25 13.23 -24.99
C LEU A 696 5.53 11.83 -25.55
N GLN A 697 6.73 11.58 -26.10
CA GLN A 697 7.16 10.26 -26.60
C GLN A 697 8.09 9.54 -25.62
N ASN A 698 8.31 10.08 -24.42
CA ASN A 698 9.16 9.45 -23.43
C ASN A 698 8.56 8.12 -22.94
N THR A 699 9.41 7.14 -22.65
CA THR A 699 8.99 5.83 -22.14
C THR A 699 8.33 5.93 -20.77
N ASP A 700 8.82 6.82 -19.90
CA ASP A 700 8.27 7.00 -18.56
C ASP A 700 7.02 7.91 -18.57
N PRO A 701 5.88 7.46 -18.01
CA PRO A 701 4.66 8.25 -17.94
C PRO A 701 4.78 9.58 -17.16
N PHE A 702 5.64 9.66 -16.16
CA PHE A 702 5.84 10.86 -15.34
C PHE A 702 6.40 12.02 -16.16
N ILE A 703 7.35 11.72 -17.07
CA ILE A 703 7.92 12.72 -18.00
C ILE A 703 6.85 13.21 -18.97
N ARG A 704 6.05 12.30 -19.54
CA ARG A 704 4.94 12.66 -20.43
C ARG A 704 3.93 13.55 -19.71
N ALA A 705 3.65 13.29 -18.43
CA ALA A 705 2.72 14.08 -17.63
C ALA A 705 3.20 15.53 -17.38
N HIS A 706 4.50 15.71 -17.10
CA HIS A 706 5.10 17.06 -17.02
C HIS A 706 4.98 17.82 -18.34
N ALA A 707 5.14 17.14 -19.48
CA ALA A 707 4.94 17.76 -20.79
C ALA A 707 3.49 18.21 -20.99
N LEU A 708 2.50 17.38 -20.63
CA LEU A 708 1.08 17.76 -20.70
C LEU A 708 0.77 19.01 -19.86
N LEU A 709 1.26 19.08 -18.63
CA LEU A 709 1.06 20.26 -17.75
C LEU A 709 1.74 21.52 -18.31
N THR A 710 2.87 21.37 -18.99
CA THR A 710 3.58 22.49 -19.62
C THR A 710 2.83 22.99 -20.86
N LEU A 711 2.30 22.08 -21.67
CA LEU A 711 1.45 22.41 -22.81
C LEU A 711 0.15 23.11 -22.38
N GLU A 712 -0.45 22.71 -21.25
CA GLU A 712 -1.59 23.43 -20.66
C GLU A 712 -1.23 24.89 -20.33
N ALA A 713 -0.09 25.10 -19.64
CA ALA A 713 0.37 26.43 -19.24
C ALA A 713 0.74 27.34 -20.43
N ILE A 714 1.26 26.77 -21.53
CA ILE A 714 1.53 27.51 -22.78
C ILE A 714 0.23 27.96 -23.47
N GLY A 715 -0.85 27.20 -23.31
CA GLY A 715 -2.20 27.57 -23.78
C GLY A 715 -2.55 27.05 -25.19
N MET A 716 -3.45 27.75 -25.87
CA MET A 716 -4.20 27.22 -27.04
C MET A 716 -3.33 26.66 -28.18
N LYS A 717 -2.14 27.22 -28.41
CA LYS A 717 -1.23 26.76 -29.48
C LYS A 717 -0.77 25.32 -29.27
N ALA A 718 -0.82 24.83 -28.03
CA ALA A 718 -0.37 23.51 -27.63
C ALA A 718 -1.47 22.43 -27.58
N ALA A 719 -2.71 22.77 -27.98
CA ALA A 719 -3.86 21.88 -27.89
C ALA A 719 -3.67 20.53 -28.64
N GLU A 720 -2.92 20.52 -29.75
CA GLU A 720 -2.66 19.28 -30.50
C GLU A 720 -1.87 18.25 -29.67
N GLY A 721 -0.88 18.70 -28.88
CA GLY A 721 -0.12 17.83 -27.98
C GLY A 721 -1.00 17.25 -26.87
N LEU A 722 -1.93 18.06 -26.33
CA LEU A 722 -2.91 17.59 -25.34
C LEU A 722 -3.90 16.57 -25.93
N ILE A 723 -4.36 16.76 -27.18
CA ILE A 723 -5.22 15.79 -27.87
C ILE A 723 -4.49 14.45 -28.07
N ARG A 724 -3.19 14.47 -28.37
CA ARG A 724 -2.38 13.24 -28.41
C ARG A 724 -2.33 12.56 -27.05
N GLY A 725 -2.20 13.34 -25.97
CA GLY A 725 -2.20 12.85 -24.59
C GLY A 725 -3.46 12.08 -24.18
N LEU A 726 -4.62 12.33 -24.80
CA LEU A 726 -5.85 11.56 -24.54
C LEU A 726 -5.74 10.07 -24.86
N LYS A 727 -4.73 9.68 -25.66
CA LYS A 727 -4.43 8.30 -26.05
C LYS A 727 -3.23 7.72 -25.31
N ASP A 728 -2.73 8.40 -24.27
CA ASP A 728 -1.62 7.89 -23.48
C ASP A 728 -1.99 6.52 -22.87
N PRO A 729 -1.12 5.50 -22.98
CA PRO A 729 -1.40 4.18 -22.42
C PRO A 729 -1.50 4.20 -20.89
N PHE A 730 -0.86 5.16 -20.22
CA PHE A 730 -0.93 5.32 -18.78
C PHE A 730 -2.21 6.08 -18.40
N PRO A 731 -3.18 5.47 -17.70
CA PRO A 731 -4.51 6.06 -17.52
C PRO A 731 -4.50 7.43 -16.83
N MET A 732 -3.56 7.65 -15.91
CA MET A 732 -3.37 8.94 -15.24
C MET A 732 -3.09 10.07 -16.25
N ASN A 733 -2.32 9.80 -17.30
CA ASN A 733 -1.94 10.79 -18.30
C ASN A 733 -3.09 11.09 -19.26
N ALA A 734 -3.84 10.06 -19.67
CA ALA A 734 -5.05 10.27 -20.48
C ALA A 734 -6.10 11.09 -19.72
N TYR A 735 -6.28 10.83 -18.43
CA TYR A 735 -7.08 11.66 -17.54
C TYR A 735 -6.54 13.10 -17.46
N LEU A 736 -5.25 13.27 -17.18
CA LEU A 736 -4.61 14.57 -17.04
C LEU A 736 -4.75 15.41 -18.31
N ALA A 737 -4.54 14.81 -19.48
CA ALA A 737 -4.73 15.45 -20.77
C ALA A 737 -6.17 15.96 -20.97
N ALA A 738 -7.17 15.16 -20.57
CA ALA A 738 -8.57 15.58 -20.60
C ALA A 738 -8.82 16.78 -19.68
N VAL A 739 -8.31 16.74 -18.45
CA VAL A 739 -8.45 17.86 -17.51
C VAL A 739 -7.76 19.13 -18.05
N CYS A 740 -6.56 19.01 -18.63
CA CYS A 740 -5.85 20.12 -19.25
C CYS A 740 -6.66 20.75 -20.40
N LEU A 741 -7.26 19.93 -21.27
CA LEU A 741 -8.13 20.41 -22.35
C LEU A 741 -9.39 21.11 -21.82
N GLY A 742 -10.02 20.55 -20.79
CA GLY A 742 -11.17 21.17 -20.13
C GLY A 742 -10.85 22.54 -19.56
N ARG A 743 -9.66 22.71 -18.97
CA ARG A 743 -9.19 24.01 -18.43
C ARG A 743 -8.92 25.06 -19.52
N GLN A 744 -8.58 24.64 -20.74
CA GLN A 744 -8.47 25.57 -21.86
C GLN A 744 -9.86 26.11 -22.29
N GLY A 745 -10.95 25.41 -21.97
CA GLY A 745 -12.31 25.85 -22.28
C GLY A 745 -12.62 25.82 -23.77
N GLU A 746 -13.40 26.79 -24.26
CA GLU A 746 -13.91 26.81 -25.64
C GLU A 746 -12.82 26.72 -26.72
N VAL A 747 -11.60 27.21 -26.46
CA VAL A 747 -10.51 27.14 -27.46
C VAL A 747 -10.06 25.69 -27.75
N ALA A 748 -10.46 24.72 -26.91
CA ALA A 748 -10.19 23.30 -27.09
C ALA A 748 -11.32 22.53 -27.82
N ILE A 749 -12.26 23.20 -28.50
CA ILE A 749 -13.38 22.57 -29.26
C ILE A 749 -12.90 21.44 -30.19
N GLN A 750 -11.74 21.58 -30.82
CA GLN A 750 -11.17 20.54 -31.69
C GLN A 750 -10.88 19.20 -30.99
N ALA A 751 -10.82 19.18 -29.65
CA ALA A 751 -10.61 17.97 -28.86
C ALA A 751 -11.90 17.17 -28.60
N LEU A 752 -13.09 17.75 -28.81
CA LEU A 752 -14.38 17.10 -28.52
C LEU A 752 -14.53 15.70 -29.15
N PRO A 753 -14.12 15.44 -30.42
CA PRO A 753 -14.20 14.09 -30.98
C PRO A 753 -13.36 13.06 -30.20
N ALA A 754 -12.15 13.43 -29.80
CA ALA A 754 -11.26 12.54 -29.04
C ALA A 754 -11.76 12.33 -27.61
N LEU A 755 -12.24 13.38 -26.94
CA LEU A 755 -12.85 13.30 -25.62
C LEU A 755 -14.09 12.40 -25.61
N ARG A 756 -14.96 12.52 -26.62
CA ARG A 756 -16.14 11.65 -26.78
C ARG A 756 -15.76 10.17 -26.99
N ASN A 757 -14.61 9.90 -27.60
CA ASN A 757 -14.09 8.53 -27.68
C ASN A 757 -13.68 8.00 -26.31
N ASN A 758 -13.01 8.82 -25.48
CA ASN A 758 -12.58 8.45 -24.13
C ASN A 758 -13.76 8.13 -23.18
N LEU A 759 -14.98 8.62 -23.47
CA LEU A 759 -16.19 8.22 -22.73
C LEU A 759 -16.52 6.73 -22.83
N LYS A 760 -15.98 6.03 -23.84
CA LYS A 760 -16.14 4.58 -24.04
C LYS A 760 -15.07 3.74 -23.33
N SER A 761 -14.12 4.38 -22.65
CA SER A 761 -13.04 3.67 -21.96
C SER A 761 -13.60 2.76 -20.85
N PRO A 762 -13.06 1.54 -20.66
CA PRO A 762 -13.42 0.71 -19.50
C PRO A 762 -12.97 1.34 -18.18
N ILE A 763 -12.01 2.27 -18.21
CA ILE A 763 -11.42 2.91 -17.03
C ILE A 763 -12.28 4.10 -16.57
N TYR A 764 -12.79 4.04 -15.34
CA TYR A 764 -13.65 5.08 -14.75
C TYR A 764 -13.00 6.46 -14.77
N LEU A 765 -11.73 6.56 -14.35
CA LEU A 765 -10.99 7.81 -14.28
C LEU A 765 -10.94 8.52 -15.65
N ILE A 766 -10.67 7.78 -16.72
CA ILE A 766 -10.64 8.33 -18.09
C ILE A 766 -12.01 8.88 -18.50
N ARG A 767 -13.09 8.14 -18.23
CA ARG A 767 -14.46 8.60 -18.52
C ARG A 767 -14.80 9.86 -17.73
N GLN A 768 -14.44 9.90 -16.45
CA GLN A 768 -14.68 11.04 -15.56
C GLN A 768 -13.96 12.30 -16.07
N GLY A 769 -12.68 12.19 -16.41
CA GLY A 769 -11.89 13.29 -16.97
C GLY A 769 -12.47 13.81 -18.29
N ALA A 770 -12.84 12.91 -19.20
CA ALA A 770 -13.44 13.28 -20.48
C ALA A 770 -14.80 13.95 -20.33
N ASN A 771 -15.68 13.45 -19.46
CA ASN A 771 -16.98 14.06 -19.16
C ASN A 771 -16.82 15.49 -18.61
N LYS A 772 -15.93 15.68 -17.62
CA LYS A 772 -15.67 17.00 -17.02
C LYS A 772 -15.12 17.97 -18.06
N ALA A 773 -14.19 17.51 -18.90
CA ALA A 773 -13.61 18.32 -19.96
C ALA A 773 -14.63 18.78 -21.00
N ILE A 774 -15.50 17.88 -21.47
CA ILE A 774 -16.58 18.21 -22.43
C ILE A 774 -17.50 19.27 -21.82
N GLN A 775 -17.91 19.11 -20.56
CA GLN A 775 -18.74 20.12 -19.88
C GLN A 775 -18.07 21.49 -19.76
N GLN A 776 -16.76 21.53 -19.57
CA GLN A 776 -16.00 22.80 -19.48
C GLN A 776 -15.82 23.45 -20.85
N ILE A 777 -15.68 22.67 -21.93
CA ILE A 777 -15.55 23.17 -23.31
C ILE A 777 -16.91 23.62 -23.86
N ASP A 778 -18.00 22.94 -23.51
CA ASP A 778 -19.36 23.25 -23.97
C ASP A 778 -20.03 24.40 -23.17
N LYS A 779 -19.42 24.87 -22.08
CA LYS A 779 -19.93 26.00 -21.29
C LYS A 779 -19.77 27.32 -22.05
N LYS A 780 -20.91 27.86 -22.50
CA LYS A 780 -21.10 29.21 -23.06
C LYS A 780 -20.95 30.32 -22.04
#